data_AF-A0A674A8K0-F1
#
_entry.id   AF-A0A674A8K0-F1
#
_cell.length_a   1.000
_cell.length_b   1.000
_cell.length_c   1.000
_cell.angle_alpha   90.00
_cell.angle_beta   90.00
_cell.angle_gamma   90.00
#
_symmetry.space_group_name_H-M   'P 1'
#
loop_
_entity.id
_entity.type
_entity.pdbx_description
1 polymer ?
#
loop_
_entity_poly.entity_id
_entity_poly.type
_entity_poly.pdbx_seq_one_letter_code
_entity_poly.pdbx_strand_id
1 'polypeptide(L)'
;MVMKSSVEDEDVGWGLGVPEKMRNNANWVDVTHEFKGACKELNLGELLHDKLFGLFEAMSAIEMMDPKMDAGMIGNQVNRKVLNFEQTVGFIVRDLSLPELIGIMDTCFCCLITWLEGHSLAQTVFTCLYVHNPDLIEDPALKAFTLGILKVCDIAREKVNKAAVFEEEDFQAMTYGFKMANNVTDLRVTGMLKDVEDELQRKVKVHHQQCLALFSRIKFTRLLLTALIAFTKKETSSVSEAQKLMQQAADLLPALRSSIEHGIQSQNDTTKGDHPIMMGFEPLVNQRLLPPTFPRYAKIIKREEMVNYFSKLIDRIKTVCEVINTTNLHGILDFFCEFSEQSPCVLSRSLLQTTFLIDNKKVFGTQPMQDMIKDALRYFVILNINIILFPNNGVKQPWTVSLQPFCSLIQIHGHNRARQRDKLGHILEEFATLQDEAEKVDAALHSLLMKLEPQRQHLACLGTWVLYHNLRIMIQYLLSGFELELYSMHEYYYIYWYLSEFLYAWLMSTLSRADSSQMAEERLLEEQQKGRSSKKTKKKKKARPLSREITMSQAYQNMCAGMYKTMIALDMDGKVRKPQFELDSEQVRYEHRFAPFNSVVTPPPVHYVQFKEMSDLKKYSPPPQSADLYMAASKHFQQAKLILENVPSPDPEVNRILKVAKPNIVVMKLLAGGHKKETKVLPEFDFSTHKYFPVVKII
;
A
#
# COMPACT_ATOMS: atom_id res chain seq x y z
N MET A 1 -17.29 -56.42 15.78
CA MET A 1 -17.48 -57.71 15.09
C MET A 1 -17.77 -57.41 13.63
N VAL A 2 -16.72 -57.29 12.81
CA VAL A 2 -16.80 -57.21 11.34
C VAL A 2 -15.60 -57.98 10.81
N MET A 3 -15.87 -58.82 9.82
CA MET A 3 -15.12 -60.00 9.39
C MET A 3 -13.71 -59.73 8.89
N LYS A 4 -12.81 -60.69 9.19
CA LYS A 4 -11.60 -60.98 8.42
C LYS A 4 -12.01 -61.33 6.98
N SER A 5 -11.59 -60.54 6.00
CA SER A 5 -11.38 -61.02 4.63
C SER A 5 -9.90 -61.38 4.50
N SER A 6 -9.63 -62.68 4.52
CA SER A 6 -8.38 -63.26 4.01
C SER A 6 -8.24 -62.90 2.54
N VAL A 7 -7.28 -62.05 2.22
CA VAL A 7 -6.69 -61.97 0.89
C VAL A 7 -5.34 -62.66 1.04
N GLU A 8 -5.20 -63.76 0.31
CA GLU A 8 -4.02 -64.60 0.22
C GLU A 8 -2.81 -63.76 -0.20
N ASP A 9 -1.64 -64.17 0.30
CA ASP A 9 -0.32 -63.71 -0.12
C ASP A 9 -0.15 -63.93 -1.62
N GLU A 10 -0.57 -62.97 -2.44
CA GLU A 10 0.06 -62.75 -3.73
C GLU A 10 1.18 -61.73 -3.53
N ASP A 11 2.38 -62.25 -3.78
CA ASP A 11 3.71 -61.67 -3.78
C ASP A 11 3.82 -60.51 -4.80
N VAL A 12 2.93 -59.51 -4.72
CA VAL A 12 3.09 -58.22 -5.41
C VAL A 12 3.96 -57.36 -4.52
N GLY A 13 5.26 -57.67 -4.56
CA GLY A 13 6.28 -56.84 -3.97
C GLY A 13 5.99 -55.39 -4.34
N TRP A 14 5.77 -54.55 -3.33
CA TRP A 14 5.97 -53.12 -3.44
C TRP A 14 7.45 -52.92 -3.74
N GLY A 15 7.82 -53.13 -5.00
CA GLY A 15 9.15 -52.89 -5.48
C GLY A 15 9.44 -51.42 -5.20
N LEU A 16 10.30 -51.19 -4.22
CA LEU A 16 11.15 -50.02 -4.14
C LEU A 16 12.08 -50.05 -5.36
N GLY A 17 11.48 -49.93 -6.55
CA GLY A 17 12.20 -49.76 -7.78
C GLY A 17 12.77 -48.36 -7.75
N VAL A 18 14.07 -48.25 -7.43
CA VAL A 18 14.85 -47.04 -7.70
C VAL A 18 14.48 -46.55 -9.10
N PRO A 19 13.94 -45.32 -9.26
CA PRO A 19 13.54 -44.80 -10.55
C PRO A 19 14.67 -45.01 -11.57
N GLU A 20 14.39 -45.40 -12.81
CA GLU A 20 15.44 -45.69 -13.81
C GLU A 20 16.48 -44.56 -13.95
N LYS A 21 16.08 -43.31 -13.69
CA LYS A 21 16.97 -42.13 -13.67
C LYS A 21 18.01 -42.12 -12.53
N MET A 22 17.78 -42.84 -11.43
CA MET A 22 18.70 -42.97 -10.28
C MET A 22 19.56 -44.23 -10.34
N ARG A 23 19.33 -45.14 -11.31
CA ARG A 23 20.19 -46.33 -11.50
C ARG A 23 21.56 -45.99 -12.10
N ASN A 24 21.72 -44.80 -12.67
CA ASN A 24 22.99 -44.41 -13.29
C ASN A 24 23.85 -43.65 -12.27
N ASN A 25 24.80 -44.37 -11.64
CA ASN A 25 26.04 -43.90 -10.99
C ASN A 25 26.20 -43.97 -9.45
N ALA A 26 25.42 -44.74 -8.68
CA ALA A 26 25.70 -44.92 -7.25
C ALA A 26 25.46 -46.35 -6.73
N ASN A 27 26.41 -46.87 -5.93
CA ASN A 27 26.27 -48.11 -5.17
C ASN A 27 25.57 -47.78 -3.83
N TRP A 28 24.27 -48.07 -3.74
CA TRP A 28 23.48 -47.84 -2.53
C TRP A 28 23.67 -48.97 -1.51
N VAL A 29 23.84 -48.63 -0.23
CA VAL A 29 23.87 -49.57 0.90
C VAL A 29 22.71 -49.24 1.84
N ASP A 30 21.93 -50.25 2.22
CA ASP A 30 20.83 -50.09 3.17
C ASP A 30 21.36 -50.02 4.62
N VAL A 31 21.11 -48.90 5.30
CA VAL A 31 21.53 -48.64 6.69
C VAL A 31 20.36 -48.61 7.67
N THR A 32 19.16 -49.06 7.28
CA THR A 32 17.93 -48.90 8.07
C THR A 32 18.01 -49.57 9.45
N HIS A 33 18.58 -50.78 9.53
CA HIS A 33 18.68 -51.51 10.79
C HIS A 33 19.74 -50.91 11.72
N GLU A 34 20.89 -50.53 11.18
CA GLU A 34 21.98 -49.87 11.93
C GLU A 34 21.50 -48.52 12.50
N PHE A 35 20.83 -47.71 11.68
CA PHE A 35 20.28 -46.41 12.08
C PHE A 35 19.24 -46.55 13.21
N LYS A 36 18.27 -47.47 13.06
CA LYS A 36 17.29 -47.75 14.12
C LYS A 36 17.91 -48.31 15.40
N GLY A 37 19.04 -49.02 15.28
CA GLY A 37 19.83 -49.47 16.42
C GLY A 37 20.41 -48.29 17.21
N ALA A 38 21.12 -47.40 16.52
CA ALA A 38 21.71 -46.20 17.12
C ALA A 38 20.68 -45.25 17.74
N CYS A 39 19.50 -45.08 17.12
CA CYS A 39 18.43 -44.23 17.68
C CYS A 39 17.94 -44.68 19.05
N LYS A 40 18.09 -45.97 19.43
CA LYS A 40 17.69 -46.46 20.76
C LYS A 40 18.61 -46.01 21.88
N GLU A 41 19.79 -45.50 21.55
CA GLU A 41 20.75 -44.97 22.52
C GLU A 41 20.38 -43.55 22.99
N LEU A 42 19.48 -42.86 22.28
CA LEU A 42 19.02 -41.52 22.63
C LEU A 42 18.00 -41.55 23.78
N ASN A 43 18.20 -40.70 24.78
CA ASN A 43 17.25 -40.50 25.87
C ASN A 43 16.08 -39.61 25.46
N LEU A 44 14.99 -39.66 26.23
CA LEU A 44 13.84 -38.77 26.03
C LEU A 44 14.27 -37.30 26.17
N GLY A 45 14.03 -36.51 25.12
CA GLY A 45 14.41 -35.09 25.06
C GLY A 45 15.77 -34.83 24.41
N GLU A 46 16.53 -35.86 24.04
CA GLU A 46 17.75 -35.70 23.25
C GLU A 46 17.44 -35.63 21.75
N LEU A 47 18.13 -34.73 21.06
CA LEU A 47 18.08 -34.57 19.61
C LEU A 47 19.51 -34.60 19.07
N LEU A 48 19.80 -35.54 18.17
CA LEU A 48 21.07 -35.56 17.45
C LEU A 48 20.96 -34.66 16.21
N HIS A 49 21.72 -33.58 16.19
CA HIS A 49 21.79 -32.64 15.08
C HIS A 49 23.19 -32.01 14.99
N ASP A 50 23.48 -31.33 13.88
CA ASP A 50 24.73 -30.60 13.74
C ASP A 50 24.82 -29.42 14.72
N LYS A 51 26.04 -29.06 15.17
CA LYS A 51 26.24 -27.97 16.14
C LYS A 51 25.74 -26.60 15.65
N LEU A 52 25.66 -26.40 14.33
CA LEU A 52 25.18 -25.16 13.72
C LEU A 52 23.67 -25.17 13.48
N PHE A 53 23.01 -26.34 13.56
CA PHE A 53 21.58 -26.45 13.35
C PHE A 53 20.80 -25.91 14.56
N GLY A 54 19.96 -24.91 14.32
CA GLY A 54 19.07 -24.34 15.32
C GLY A 54 17.67 -24.92 15.25
N LEU A 55 17.04 -25.20 16.39
CA LEU A 55 15.64 -25.69 16.43
C LEU A 55 14.62 -24.74 15.78
N PHE A 56 14.96 -23.45 15.63
CA PHE A 56 14.15 -22.50 14.88
C PHE A 56 14.03 -22.88 13.40
N GLU A 57 15.09 -23.44 12.80
CA GLU A 57 15.07 -23.91 11.41
C GLU A 57 14.13 -25.11 11.23
N ALA A 58 14.05 -25.97 12.26
CA ALA A 58 13.13 -27.10 12.30
C ALA A 58 11.65 -26.68 12.26
N MET A 59 11.31 -25.45 12.66
CA MET A 59 9.92 -24.95 12.61
C MET A 59 9.39 -24.79 11.17
N SER A 60 10.27 -24.79 10.17
CA SER A 60 9.89 -24.73 8.75
C SER A 60 9.91 -26.10 8.07
N ALA A 61 10.18 -27.18 8.82
CA ALA A 61 10.19 -28.53 8.28
C ALA A 61 8.77 -29.00 7.91
N ILE A 62 8.69 -29.83 6.87
CA ILE A 62 7.45 -30.52 6.51
C ILE A 62 7.46 -31.94 7.02
N GLU A 63 6.29 -32.35 7.49
CA GLU A 63 6.00 -33.73 7.81
C GLU A 63 5.43 -34.44 6.57
N MET A 64 6.19 -35.40 6.04
CA MET A 64 5.69 -36.30 4.99
C MET A 64 4.55 -37.15 5.53
N MET A 65 3.59 -37.49 4.66
CA MET A 65 2.36 -38.23 5.02
C MET A 65 1.38 -37.49 5.93
N ASP A 66 1.66 -36.26 6.36
CA ASP A 66 0.66 -35.42 7.03
C ASP A 66 -0.26 -34.76 5.98
N PRO A 67 -1.60 -34.93 6.05
CA PRO A 67 -2.52 -34.38 5.06
C PRO A 67 -2.54 -32.86 4.92
N LYS A 68 -2.00 -32.11 5.89
CA LYS A 68 -1.93 -30.65 5.91
C LYS A 68 -0.54 -30.12 5.57
N MET A 69 0.52 -30.91 5.70
CA MET A 69 1.91 -30.49 5.42
C MET A 69 2.45 -31.08 4.12
N ASP A 70 1.99 -32.26 3.74
CA ASP A 70 2.44 -32.95 2.54
C ASP A 70 1.52 -32.67 1.35
N ALA A 71 2.00 -31.85 0.42
CA ALA A 71 1.30 -31.59 -0.85
C ALA A 71 1.09 -32.88 -1.66
N GLY A 72 2.00 -33.85 -1.60
CA GLY A 72 1.90 -35.14 -2.29
C GLY A 72 0.70 -35.98 -1.84
N MET A 73 0.28 -35.83 -0.58
CA MET A 73 -0.89 -36.56 -0.04
C MET A 73 -2.21 -36.10 -0.65
N ILE A 74 -2.31 -34.87 -1.15
CA ILE A 74 -3.55 -34.33 -1.75
C ILE A 74 -3.65 -34.68 -3.24
N GLY A 75 -2.51 -34.79 -3.95
CA GLY A 75 -2.49 -35.30 -5.34
C GLY A 75 -3.12 -36.69 -5.45
N ASN A 76 -3.05 -37.49 -4.39
CA ASN A 76 -3.69 -38.80 -4.27
C ASN A 76 -5.18 -38.76 -3.90
N GLN A 77 -5.72 -37.60 -3.48
CA GLN A 77 -7.14 -37.44 -3.11
C GLN A 77 -8.04 -37.12 -4.31
N VAL A 78 -7.46 -36.63 -5.41
CA VAL A 78 -8.21 -36.41 -6.63
C VAL A 78 -8.13 -37.70 -7.45
N ASN A 79 -9.25 -38.42 -7.56
CA ASN A 79 -9.39 -39.65 -8.36
C ASN A 79 -9.30 -39.41 -9.88
N ARG A 80 -8.56 -38.40 -10.33
CA ARG A 80 -8.35 -38.04 -11.73
C ARG A 80 -6.86 -37.90 -12.01
N LYS A 81 -6.43 -38.36 -13.19
CA LYS A 81 -5.06 -38.17 -13.64
C LYS A 81 -4.83 -36.69 -13.96
N VAL A 82 -3.90 -36.06 -13.24
CA VAL A 82 -3.39 -34.71 -13.57
C VAL A 82 -2.63 -34.82 -14.90
N LEU A 83 -3.07 -34.08 -15.92
CA LEU A 83 -2.46 -34.09 -17.25
C LEU A 83 -1.61 -32.84 -17.48
N ASN A 84 -0.42 -33.01 -18.02
CA ASN A 84 0.44 -31.90 -18.44
C ASN A 84 0.10 -31.45 -19.87
N PHE A 85 0.52 -30.23 -20.26
CA PHE A 85 0.23 -29.67 -21.58
C PHE A 85 0.52 -30.65 -22.72
N GLU A 86 1.71 -31.26 -22.76
CA GLU A 86 2.15 -32.25 -23.77
C GLU A 86 1.21 -33.46 -23.90
N GLN A 87 0.59 -33.89 -22.79
CA GLN A 87 -0.33 -35.02 -22.74
C GLN A 87 -1.74 -34.63 -23.17
N THR A 88 -2.04 -33.33 -23.21
CA THR A 88 -3.34 -32.77 -23.58
C THR A 88 -3.38 -32.19 -25.00
N VAL A 89 -2.23 -32.04 -25.68
CA VAL A 89 -2.10 -31.41 -27.02
C VAL A 89 -3.07 -31.99 -28.04
N GLY A 90 -3.40 -33.29 -27.96
CA GLY A 90 -4.33 -33.95 -28.89
C GLY A 90 -5.81 -33.54 -28.75
N PHE A 91 -6.23 -32.98 -27.61
CA PHE A 91 -7.64 -32.60 -27.34
C PHE A 91 -7.84 -31.09 -27.23
N ILE A 92 -6.77 -30.31 -27.05
CA ILE A 92 -6.84 -28.93 -26.55
C ILE A 92 -6.58 -27.87 -27.64
N VAL A 93 -6.15 -28.27 -28.84
CA VAL A 93 -5.50 -27.34 -29.79
C VAL A 93 -6.28 -27.12 -31.10
N ARG A 94 -7.34 -27.89 -31.37
CA ARG A 94 -8.06 -27.86 -32.67
C ARG A 94 -9.55 -27.59 -32.51
N ASP A 95 -10.11 -26.86 -33.46
CA ASP A 95 -11.56 -26.62 -33.65
C ASP A 95 -12.32 -26.07 -32.42
N LEU A 96 -11.71 -25.13 -31.68
CA LEU A 96 -12.38 -24.47 -30.55
C LEU A 96 -13.54 -23.58 -31.03
N SER A 97 -14.70 -23.78 -30.42
CA SER A 97 -15.89 -22.97 -30.65
C SER A 97 -15.75 -21.57 -30.01
N LEU A 98 -16.53 -20.59 -30.50
CA LEU A 98 -16.53 -19.24 -29.92
C LEU A 98 -16.86 -19.23 -28.41
N PRO A 99 -17.84 -20.01 -27.90
CA PRO A 99 -18.08 -20.10 -26.46
C PRO A 99 -16.91 -20.67 -25.65
N GLU A 100 -16.15 -21.62 -26.21
CA GLU A 100 -14.95 -22.18 -25.54
C GLU A 100 -13.87 -21.11 -25.40
N LEU A 101 -13.56 -20.40 -26.49
CA LEU A 101 -12.60 -19.30 -26.49
C LEU A 101 -12.97 -18.23 -25.45
N ILE A 102 -14.24 -17.82 -25.43
CA ILE A 102 -14.76 -16.83 -24.47
C ILE A 102 -14.56 -17.32 -23.03
N GLY A 103 -14.93 -18.56 -22.73
CA GLY A 103 -14.78 -19.14 -21.38
C GLY A 103 -13.32 -19.23 -20.93
N ILE A 104 -12.42 -19.66 -21.82
CA ILE A 104 -10.97 -19.75 -21.57
C ILE A 104 -10.41 -18.37 -21.26
N MET A 105 -10.74 -17.36 -22.07
CA MET A 105 -10.27 -15.98 -21.87
C MET A 105 -10.74 -15.38 -20.54
N ASP A 106 -12.02 -15.58 -20.18
CA ASP A 106 -12.57 -15.09 -18.92
C ASP A 106 -11.89 -15.75 -17.71
N THR A 107 -11.59 -17.04 -17.81
CA THR A 107 -10.90 -17.79 -16.76
C THR A 107 -9.43 -17.35 -16.63
N CYS A 108 -8.76 -17.06 -17.74
CA CYS A 108 -7.43 -16.45 -17.75
C CYS A 108 -7.43 -15.07 -17.07
N PHE A 109 -8.42 -14.22 -17.34
CA PHE A 109 -8.54 -12.94 -16.65
C PHE A 109 -8.77 -13.10 -15.14
N CYS A 110 -9.61 -14.05 -14.72
CA CYS A 110 -9.81 -14.34 -13.30
C CYS A 110 -8.50 -14.81 -12.63
N CYS A 111 -7.73 -15.66 -13.31
CA CYS A 111 -6.41 -16.10 -12.82
C CYS A 111 -5.41 -14.93 -12.73
N LEU A 112 -5.37 -14.06 -13.74
CA LEU A 112 -4.52 -12.85 -13.74
C LEU A 112 -4.86 -11.95 -12.54
N ILE A 113 -6.14 -11.71 -12.29
CA ILE A 113 -6.58 -10.88 -11.16
C ILE A 113 -6.22 -11.54 -9.84
N THR A 114 -6.44 -12.85 -9.71
CA THR A 114 -6.11 -13.60 -8.48
C THR A 114 -4.62 -13.55 -8.17
N TRP A 115 -3.75 -13.58 -9.20
CA TRP A 115 -2.32 -13.37 -9.04
C TRP A 115 -1.97 -11.96 -8.56
N LEU A 116 -2.59 -10.93 -9.15
CA LEU A 116 -2.36 -9.53 -8.76
C LEU A 116 -2.81 -9.21 -7.31
N GLU A 117 -3.64 -10.07 -6.71
CA GLU A 117 -4.09 -9.98 -5.31
C GLU A 117 -3.26 -10.86 -4.35
N GLY A 118 -2.08 -11.34 -4.78
CA GLY A 118 -1.08 -11.92 -3.87
C GLY A 118 -0.88 -13.43 -4.00
N HIS A 119 -1.69 -14.14 -4.78
CA HIS A 119 -1.50 -15.58 -4.99
C HIS A 119 -0.32 -15.89 -5.92
N SER A 120 0.18 -17.13 -5.92
CA SER A 120 1.30 -17.52 -6.79
C SER A 120 0.89 -17.67 -8.25
N LEU A 121 1.80 -17.35 -9.18
CA LEU A 121 1.61 -17.61 -10.61
C LEU A 121 1.36 -19.09 -10.91
N ALA A 122 2.07 -19.98 -10.20
CA ALA A 122 1.96 -21.42 -10.34
C ALA A 122 0.54 -21.94 -10.07
N GLN A 123 -0.19 -21.32 -9.14
CA GLN A 123 -1.54 -21.74 -8.71
C GLN A 123 -2.66 -20.93 -9.39
N THR A 124 -2.32 -19.96 -10.22
CA THR A 124 -3.27 -19.08 -10.90
C THR A 124 -3.06 -19.15 -12.40
N VAL A 125 -2.32 -18.20 -12.99
CA VAL A 125 -2.14 -18.07 -14.45
C VAL A 125 -1.54 -19.34 -15.05
N PHE A 126 -0.57 -19.98 -14.40
CA PHE A 126 0.06 -21.19 -14.93
C PHE A 126 -0.71 -22.48 -14.66
N THR A 127 -1.92 -22.40 -14.11
CA THR A 127 -2.86 -23.53 -14.21
C THR A 127 -3.44 -23.65 -15.62
N CYS A 128 -3.44 -22.56 -16.39
CA CYS A 128 -3.76 -22.54 -17.81
C CYS A 128 -2.64 -23.22 -18.60
N LEU A 129 -2.94 -24.36 -19.21
CA LEU A 129 -1.96 -25.12 -19.98
C LEU A 129 -1.60 -24.40 -21.29
N TYR A 130 -2.51 -23.62 -21.86
CA TYR A 130 -2.29 -22.86 -23.10
C TYR A 130 -1.13 -21.86 -23.01
N VAL A 131 -0.88 -21.28 -21.82
CA VAL A 131 0.21 -20.31 -21.66
C VAL A 131 1.59 -20.96 -21.50
N HIS A 132 1.68 -22.29 -21.33
CA HIS A 132 2.95 -22.99 -21.18
C HIS A 132 3.72 -23.06 -22.51
N ASN A 133 3.02 -23.24 -23.62
CA ASN A 133 3.62 -23.26 -24.94
C ASN A 133 2.68 -22.70 -26.03
N PRO A 134 2.62 -21.36 -26.18
CA PRO A 134 1.75 -20.70 -27.15
C PRO A 134 2.07 -21.02 -28.63
N ASP A 135 3.28 -21.52 -28.92
CA ASP A 135 3.68 -21.81 -30.31
C ASP A 135 2.89 -22.96 -30.91
N LEU A 136 2.45 -23.90 -30.08
CA LEU A 136 1.66 -25.07 -30.46
C LEU A 136 0.17 -24.76 -30.68
N ILE A 137 -0.31 -23.55 -30.35
CA ILE A 137 -1.70 -23.16 -30.54
C ILE A 137 -1.97 -22.88 -32.03
N GLU A 138 -2.94 -23.58 -32.61
CA GLU A 138 -3.36 -23.39 -34.01
C GLU A 138 -4.36 -22.22 -34.17
N ASP A 139 -5.27 -22.01 -33.21
CA ASP A 139 -6.25 -20.90 -33.24
C ASP A 139 -5.56 -19.52 -33.10
N PRO A 140 -5.69 -18.62 -34.09
CA PRO A 140 -5.00 -17.32 -34.07
C PRO A 140 -5.44 -16.41 -32.92
N ALA A 141 -6.71 -16.44 -32.53
CA ALA A 141 -7.25 -15.57 -31.49
C ALA A 141 -6.72 -15.98 -30.12
N LEU A 142 -6.75 -17.28 -29.81
CA LEU A 142 -6.21 -17.83 -28.57
C LEU A 142 -4.69 -17.67 -28.49
N LYS A 143 -3.97 -17.87 -29.60
CA LYS A 143 -2.52 -17.65 -29.67
C LYS A 143 -2.14 -16.20 -29.37
N ALA A 144 -2.81 -15.24 -30.02
CA ALA A 144 -2.57 -13.82 -29.77
C ALA A 144 -2.91 -13.43 -28.32
N PHE A 145 -4.04 -13.93 -27.80
CA PHE A 145 -4.48 -13.69 -26.43
C PHE A 145 -3.50 -14.24 -25.37
N THR A 146 -3.09 -15.49 -25.49
CA THR A 146 -2.17 -16.14 -24.53
C THR A 146 -0.81 -15.45 -24.49
N LEU A 147 -0.25 -15.09 -25.66
CA LEU A 147 0.95 -14.25 -25.72
C LEU A 147 0.72 -12.88 -25.06
N GLY A 148 -0.45 -12.27 -25.27
CA GLY A 148 -0.86 -11.02 -24.62
C GLY A 148 -0.87 -11.12 -23.10
N ILE A 149 -1.48 -12.18 -22.54
CA ILE A 149 -1.54 -12.43 -21.10
C ILE A 149 -0.14 -12.63 -20.51
N LEU A 150 0.72 -13.42 -21.16
CA LEU A 150 2.10 -13.61 -20.72
C LEU A 150 2.87 -12.28 -20.67
N LYS A 151 2.71 -11.42 -21.68
CA LYS A 151 3.32 -10.09 -21.71
C LYS A 151 2.77 -9.14 -20.65
N VAL A 152 1.46 -9.18 -20.40
CA VAL A 152 0.86 -8.44 -19.28
C VAL A 152 1.45 -8.89 -17.95
N CYS A 153 1.61 -10.20 -17.73
CA CYS A 153 2.23 -10.75 -16.53
C CYS A 153 3.69 -10.30 -16.40
N ASP A 154 4.48 -10.34 -17.48
CA ASP A 154 5.88 -9.95 -17.41
C ASP A 154 6.07 -8.47 -17.06
N ILE A 155 5.34 -7.59 -17.75
CA ILE A 155 5.42 -6.14 -17.52
C ILE A 155 4.91 -5.81 -16.11
N ALA A 156 3.80 -6.40 -15.66
CA ALA A 156 3.29 -6.20 -14.30
C ALA A 156 4.32 -6.63 -13.25
N ARG A 157 4.92 -7.82 -13.41
CA ARG A 157 5.96 -8.34 -12.52
C ARG A 157 7.20 -7.44 -12.52
N GLU A 158 7.68 -7.00 -13.68
CA GLU A 158 8.82 -6.09 -13.79
C GLU A 158 8.54 -4.77 -13.06
N LYS A 159 7.35 -4.19 -13.24
CA LYS A 159 6.95 -2.95 -12.58
C LYS A 159 6.87 -3.08 -11.07
N VAL A 160 6.27 -4.16 -10.58
CA VAL A 160 6.16 -4.44 -9.14
C VAL A 160 7.54 -4.65 -8.51
N ASN A 161 8.40 -5.44 -9.15
CA ASN A 161 9.77 -5.66 -8.70
C ASN A 161 10.60 -4.38 -8.71
N LYS A 162 10.47 -3.55 -9.75
CA LYS A 162 11.20 -2.29 -9.86
C LYS A 162 10.75 -1.26 -8.82
N ALA A 163 9.46 -1.21 -8.50
CA ALA A 163 8.94 -0.31 -7.48
C ALA A 163 9.42 -0.70 -6.08
N ALA A 164 9.57 -2.01 -5.81
CA ALA A 164 9.95 -2.55 -4.50
C ALA A 164 9.03 -2.05 -3.37
N VAL A 165 7.72 -2.00 -3.64
CA VAL A 165 6.67 -1.54 -2.70
C VAL A 165 5.72 -2.65 -2.26
N PHE A 166 6.19 -3.90 -2.25
CA PHE A 166 5.43 -5.08 -1.86
C PHE A 166 6.23 -5.95 -0.91
N GLU A 167 5.54 -6.82 -0.18
CA GLU A 167 6.10 -7.90 0.62
C GLU A 167 5.49 -9.23 0.10
N GLU A 168 6.04 -10.39 0.45
CA GLU A 168 5.57 -11.69 -0.09
C GLU A 168 4.10 -12.00 0.22
N GLU A 169 3.53 -11.41 1.27
CA GLU A 169 2.10 -11.51 1.62
C GLU A 169 1.18 -10.74 0.66
N ASP A 170 1.72 -9.76 -0.06
CA ASP A 170 1.00 -8.79 -0.90
C ASP A 170 1.15 -9.16 -2.39
N PHE A 171 2.30 -9.72 -2.79
CA PHE A 171 2.54 -10.15 -4.17
C PHE A 171 3.65 -11.20 -4.28
N GLN A 172 3.39 -12.25 -5.08
CA GLN A 172 4.37 -13.30 -5.35
C GLN A 172 4.91 -13.19 -6.78
N ALA A 173 6.14 -12.67 -6.90
CA ALA A 173 6.79 -12.42 -8.18
C ALA A 173 7.44 -13.65 -8.84
N MET A 174 7.52 -14.78 -8.11
CA MET A 174 8.20 -15.99 -8.57
C MET A 174 7.55 -16.59 -9.81
N THR A 175 8.37 -16.82 -10.84
CA THR A 175 7.91 -17.36 -12.13
C THR A 175 8.05 -18.88 -12.24
N TYR A 176 8.66 -19.56 -11.26
CA TYR A 176 8.82 -21.02 -11.23
C TYR A 176 9.46 -21.62 -12.50
N GLY A 177 10.31 -20.86 -13.19
CA GLY A 177 10.98 -21.28 -14.41
C GLY A 177 10.12 -21.20 -15.69
N PHE A 178 8.88 -20.73 -15.61
CA PHE A 178 8.03 -20.51 -16.78
C PHE A 178 8.54 -19.34 -17.65
N LYS A 179 8.38 -19.48 -18.97
CA LYS A 179 8.76 -18.47 -19.95
C LYS A 179 7.63 -17.46 -20.18
N MET A 180 7.94 -16.17 -20.15
CA MET A 180 6.96 -15.08 -20.34
C MET A 180 6.86 -14.58 -21.79
N ALA A 181 6.94 -15.49 -22.77
CA ALA A 181 6.94 -15.15 -24.19
C ALA A 181 8.06 -14.15 -24.62
N ASN A 182 9.24 -14.26 -24.01
CA ASN A 182 10.39 -13.38 -24.30
C ASN A 182 10.95 -13.52 -25.72
N ASN A 183 10.59 -14.59 -26.43
CA ASN A 183 10.95 -14.84 -27.83
C ASN A 183 10.17 -13.96 -28.83
N VAL A 184 9.09 -13.30 -28.39
CA VAL A 184 8.25 -12.43 -29.23
C VAL A 184 8.28 -11.01 -28.68
N THR A 185 8.43 -10.01 -29.55
CA THR A 185 8.45 -8.59 -29.14
C THR A 185 7.04 -8.09 -28.79
N ASP A 186 6.96 -7.10 -27.91
CA ASP A 186 5.69 -6.51 -27.48
C ASP A 186 4.93 -5.88 -28.65
N LEU A 187 5.65 -5.27 -29.60
CA LEU A 187 5.09 -4.73 -30.83
C LEU A 187 4.47 -5.83 -31.71
N ARG A 188 5.11 -7.00 -31.80
CA ARG A 188 4.58 -8.13 -32.57
C ARG A 188 3.31 -8.70 -31.92
N VAL A 189 3.29 -8.86 -30.60
CA VAL A 189 2.11 -9.36 -29.87
C VAL A 189 0.93 -8.41 -30.00
N THR A 190 1.16 -7.10 -29.83
CA THR A 190 0.11 -6.07 -30.03
C THR A 190 -0.39 -6.01 -31.48
N GLY A 191 0.50 -6.22 -32.46
CA GLY A 191 0.14 -6.42 -33.88
C GLY A 191 -0.76 -7.63 -34.10
N MET A 192 -0.38 -8.81 -33.57
CA MET A 192 -1.18 -10.03 -33.68
C MET A 192 -2.58 -9.87 -33.07
N LEU A 193 -2.69 -9.23 -31.90
CA LEU A 193 -3.99 -8.93 -31.29
C LEU A 193 -4.84 -8.00 -32.16
N LYS A 194 -4.21 -7.05 -32.84
CA LYS A 194 -4.88 -6.13 -33.77
C LYS A 194 -5.35 -6.83 -35.04
N ASP A 195 -4.54 -7.74 -35.59
CA ASP A 195 -4.92 -8.51 -36.78
C ASP A 195 -6.16 -9.38 -36.50
N VAL A 196 -6.21 -10.00 -35.32
CA VAL A 196 -7.39 -10.75 -34.84
C VAL A 196 -8.59 -9.82 -34.61
N GLU A 197 -8.39 -8.63 -34.04
CA GLU A 197 -9.44 -7.61 -33.88
C GLU A 197 -10.06 -7.24 -35.24
N ASP A 198 -9.23 -6.95 -36.24
CA ASP A 198 -9.67 -6.56 -37.59
C ASP A 198 -10.37 -7.71 -38.33
N GLU A 199 -9.94 -8.95 -38.13
CA GLU A 199 -10.60 -10.14 -38.67
C GLU A 199 -11.98 -10.36 -38.04
N LEU A 200 -12.06 -10.32 -36.71
CA LEU A 200 -13.32 -10.48 -35.98
C LEU A 200 -14.30 -9.37 -36.36
N GLN A 201 -13.85 -8.13 -36.51
CA GLN A 201 -14.67 -7.00 -36.94
C GLN A 201 -15.36 -7.25 -38.30
N ARG A 202 -14.70 -7.95 -39.23
CA ARG A 202 -15.32 -8.35 -40.51
C ARG A 202 -16.40 -9.43 -40.32
N LYS A 203 -16.18 -10.36 -39.38
CA LYS A 203 -17.07 -11.50 -39.06
C LYS A 203 -18.28 -11.13 -38.18
N VAL A 204 -18.27 -9.99 -37.47
CA VAL A 204 -19.42 -9.51 -36.64
C VAL A 204 -20.72 -9.36 -37.45
N LYS A 205 -20.65 -9.27 -38.77
CA LYS A 205 -21.84 -9.22 -39.66
C LYS A 205 -22.64 -10.54 -39.74
N VAL A 206 -22.08 -11.68 -39.32
CA VAL A 206 -22.68 -13.03 -39.56
C VAL A 206 -23.03 -13.77 -38.26
N HIS A 207 -22.17 -13.75 -37.23
CA HIS A 207 -22.41 -14.38 -35.91
C HIS A 207 -22.38 -13.30 -34.82
N HIS A 208 -23.47 -12.53 -34.70
CA HIS A 208 -23.42 -11.17 -34.15
C HIS A 208 -22.93 -11.07 -32.70
N GLN A 209 -23.47 -11.88 -31.77
CA GLN A 209 -23.23 -11.69 -30.33
C GLN A 209 -21.94 -12.35 -29.82
N GLN A 210 -21.66 -13.60 -30.20
CA GLN A 210 -20.46 -14.33 -29.76
C GLN A 210 -19.17 -13.78 -30.39
N CYS A 211 -19.18 -13.38 -31.67
CA CYS A 211 -18.03 -12.72 -32.28
C CYS A 211 -17.75 -11.37 -31.63
N LEU A 212 -18.79 -10.60 -31.28
CA LEU A 212 -18.63 -9.34 -30.56
C LEU A 212 -18.04 -9.56 -29.15
N ALA A 213 -18.50 -10.60 -28.45
CA ALA A 213 -17.98 -10.99 -27.14
C ALA A 213 -16.48 -11.33 -27.19
N LEU A 214 -16.06 -12.12 -28.19
CA LEU A 214 -14.65 -12.46 -28.42
C LEU A 214 -13.82 -11.22 -28.81
N PHE A 215 -14.36 -10.39 -29.71
CA PHE A 215 -13.75 -9.12 -30.11
C PHE A 215 -13.46 -8.22 -28.92
N SER A 216 -14.43 -8.03 -28.02
CA SER A 216 -14.27 -7.19 -26.82
C SER A 216 -13.13 -7.66 -25.93
N ARG A 217 -12.93 -8.98 -25.76
CA ARG A 217 -11.86 -9.56 -24.92
C ARG A 217 -10.48 -9.39 -25.56
N ILE A 218 -10.36 -9.65 -26.87
CA ILE A 218 -9.12 -9.42 -27.62
C ILE A 218 -8.73 -7.95 -27.58
N LYS A 219 -9.68 -7.06 -27.89
CA LYS A 219 -9.44 -5.62 -27.89
C LYS A 219 -9.08 -5.12 -26.50
N PHE A 220 -9.77 -5.58 -25.45
CA PHE A 220 -9.44 -5.25 -24.07
C PHE A 220 -8.01 -5.67 -23.70
N THR A 221 -7.63 -6.90 -24.05
CA THR A 221 -6.26 -7.42 -23.83
C THR A 221 -5.21 -6.55 -24.53
N ARG A 222 -5.47 -6.17 -25.79
CA ARG A 222 -4.59 -5.28 -26.55
C ARG A 222 -4.46 -3.91 -25.88
N LEU A 223 -5.56 -3.30 -25.47
CA LEU A 223 -5.56 -1.99 -24.82
C LEU A 223 -4.83 -2.02 -23.47
N LEU A 224 -5.08 -3.03 -22.64
CA LEU A 224 -4.38 -3.24 -21.37
C LEU A 224 -2.88 -3.40 -21.59
N LEU A 225 -2.46 -4.29 -22.49
CA LEU A 225 -1.06 -4.52 -22.81
C LEU A 225 -0.39 -3.24 -23.34
N THR A 226 -1.02 -2.55 -24.29
CA THR A 226 -0.47 -1.33 -24.90
C THR A 226 -0.31 -0.21 -23.86
N ALA A 227 -1.27 -0.08 -22.93
CA ALA A 227 -1.17 0.90 -21.86
C ALA A 227 -0.04 0.56 -20.87
N LEU A 228 0.14 -0.72 -20.50
CA LEU A 228 1.26 -1.14 -19.65
C LEU A 228 2.62 -0.93 -20.34
N ILE A 229 2.71 -1.16 -21.66
CA ILE A 229 3.89 -0.81 -22.45
C ILE A 229 4.14 0.70 -22.43
N ALA A 230 3.11 1.53 -22.48
CA ALA A 230 3.30 2.98 -22.40
C ALA A 230 3.96 3.42 -21.08
N PHE A 231 3.71 2.70 -19.96
CA PHE A 231 4.41 2.91 -18.69
C PHE A 231 5.87 2.45 -18.68
N THR A 232 6.34 1.61 -19.63
CA THR A 232 7.77 1.22 -19.71
C THR A 232 8.62 2.33 -20.34
N LYS A 233 8.00 3.22 -21.12
CA LYS A 233 8.65 4.41 -21.69
C LYS A 233 8.92 5.45 -20.60
N LYS A 234 9.99 6.23 -20.78
CA LYS A 234 10.43 7.25 -19.81
C LYS A 234 9.71 8.61 -19.96
N GLU A 235 8.95 8.79 -21.03
CA GLU A 235 8.37 10.09 -21.41
C GLU A 235 6.97 10.28 -20.80
N THR A 236 6.69 11.47 -20.29
CA THR A 236 5.37 11.82 -19.74
C THR A 236 4.25 11.81 -20.79
N SER A 237 4.59 12.06 -22.06
CA SER A 237 3.67 11.94 -23.20
C SER A 237 3.05 10.54 -23.30
N SER A 238 3.83 9.51 -22.96
CA SER A 238 3.39 8.11 -22.98
C SER A 238 2.39 7.80 -21.86
N VAL A 239 2.50 8.49 -20.72
CA VAL A 239 1.52 8.37 -19.62
C VAL A 239 0.16 8.95 -20.04
N SER A 240 0.15 10.06 -20.78
CA SER A 240 -1.08 10.61 -21.36
C SER A 240 -1.69 9.68 -22.42
N GLU A 241 -0.86 8.98 -23.19
CA GLU A 241 -1.32 7.93 -24.11
C GLU A 241 -1.96 6.76 -23.33
N ALA A 242 -1.33 6.30 -22.25
CA ALA A 242 -1.86 5.25 -21.37
C ALA A 242 -3.24 5.63 -20.82
N GLN A 243 -3.44 6.90 -20.43
CA GLN A 243 -4.74 7.39 -19.93
C GLN A 243 -5.84 7.27 -20.99
N LYS A 244 -5.55 7.60 -22.25
CA LYS A 244 -6.51 7.45 -23.37
C LYS A 244 -6.83 5.99 -23.65
N LEU A 245 -5.83 5.11 -23.60
CA LEU A 245 -6.01 3.66 -23.77
C LEU A 245 -6.86 3.06 -22.64
N MET A 246 -6.65 3.51 -21.40
CA MET A 246 -7.46 3.13 -20.25
C MET A 246 -8.91 3.58 -20.38
N GLN A 247 -9.16 4.78 -20.90
CA GLN A 247 -10.53 5.22 -21.19
C GLN A 247 -11.20 4.31 -22.25
N GLN A 248 -10.50 3.98 -23.33
CA GLN A 248 -11.03 3.04 -24.34
C GLN A 248 -11.29 1.64 -23.75
N ALA A 249 -10.47 1.19 -22.81
CA ALA A 249 -10.67 -0.08 -22.12
C ALA A 249 -11.91 -0.03 -21.21
N ALA A 250 -12.14 1.10 -20.53
CA ALA A 250 -13.34 1.33 -19.70
C ALA A 250 -14.62 1.23 -20.54
N ASP A 251 -14.62 1.80 -21.75
CA ASP A 251 -15.76 1.80 -22.65
C ASP A 251 -16.14 0.37 -23.14
N LEU A 252 -15.22 -0.60 -23.04
CA LEU A 252 -15.47 -2.01 -23.36
C LEU A 252 -16.08 -2.81 -22.20
N LEU A 253 -15.93 -2.37 -20.95
CA LEU A 253 -16.39 -3.12 -19.77
C LEU A 253 -17.88 -3.50 -19.80
N PRO A 254 -18.82 -2.64 -20.26
CA PRO A 254 -20.22 -3.02 -20.38
C PRO A 254 -20.43 -4.20 -21.33
N ALA A 255 -19.68 -4.25 -22.44
CA ALA A 255 -19.74 -5.34 -23.42
C ALA A 255 -19.11 -6.63 -22.88
N LEU A 256 -18.03 -6.55 -22.09
CA LEU A 256 -17.52 -7.72 -21.38
C LEU A 256 -18.57 -8.26 -20.40
N ARG A 257 -19.19 -7.38 -19.61
CA ARG A 257 -20.20 -7.78 -18.60
C ARG A 257 -21.41 -8.47 -19.20
N SER A 258 -22.01 -7.91 -20.25
CA SER A 258 -23.20 -8.48 -20.89
C SER A 258 -22.91 -9.76 -21.69
N SER A 259 -21.63 -10.09 -21.92
CA SER A 259 -21.23 -11.26 -22.71
C SER A 259 -20.55 -12.37 -21.91
N ILE A 260 -20.55 -12.32 -20.58
CA ILE A 260 -19.99 -13.39 -19.72
C ILE A 260 -20.71 -14.73 -19.95
N GLU A 261 -22.04 -14.67 -20.09
CA GLU A 261 -22.90 -15.86 -20.27
C GLU A 261 -22.70 -16.56 -21.62
N HIS A 262 -22.07 -15.89 -22.60
CA HIS A 262 -21.83 -16.45 -23.92
C HIS A 262 -20.64 -17.43 -23.95
N GLY A 263 -19.83 -17.47 -22.89
CA GLY A 263 -18.75 -18.44 -22.74
C GLY A 263 -19.20 -19.73 -22.06
N ILE A 264 -18.48 -20.83 -22.29
CA ILE A 264 -18.67 -22.05 -21.49
C ILE A 264 -18.38 -21.72 -20.02
N GLN A 265 -19.30 -22.09 -19.14
CA GLN A 265 -19.16 -21.91 -17.70
C GLN A 265 -18.43 -23.10 -17.07
N SER A 266 -17.70 -22.88 -15.98
CA SER A 266 -17.03 -23.96 -15.26
C SER A 266 -18.05 -24.91 -14.62
N GLN A 267 -17.77 -26.21 -14.62
CA GLN A 267 -18.60 -27.16 -13.88
C GLN A 267 -18.35 -26.97 -12.37
N ASN A 268 -19.43 -26.77 -11.59
CA ASN A 268 -19.39 -26.45 -10.16
C ASN A 268 -19.22 -27.69 -9.24
N ASP A 269 -19.06 -28.89 -9.79
CA ASP A 269 -19.22 -30.15 -9.04
C ASP A 269 -17.91 -30.85 -8.64
N THR A 270 -17.02 -30.18 -7.91
CA THR A 270 -16.02 -30.93 -7.12
C THR A 270 -15.98 -30.46 -5.67
N THR A 271 -16.25 -31.40 -4.78
CA THR A 271 -16.56 -31.22 -3.35
C THR A 271 -15.38 -30.84 -2.47
N LYS A 272 -14.17 -30.62 -3.01
CA LYS A 272 -13.01 -30.11 -2.25
C LYS A 272 -12.08 -29.31 -3.18
N GLY A 273 -12.14 -27.98 -3.06
CA GLY A 273 -11.32 -27.02 -3.79
C GLY A 273 -12.17 -26.19 -4.74
N ASP A 274 -12.36 -24.90 -4.44
CA ASP A 274 -13.08 -23.90 -5.25
C ASP A 274 -12.34 -23.56 -6.57
N HIS A 275 -11.85 -24.57 -7.30
CA HIS A 275 -11.15 -24.37 -8.56
C HIS A 275 -12.09 -24.67 -9.74
N PRO A 276 -12.38 -23.68 -10.60
CA PRO A 276 -13.18 -23.94 -11.79
C PRO A 276 -12.44 -24.90 -12.72
N ILE A 277 -13.03 -26.07 -12.99
CA ILE A 277 -12.51 -27.01 -13.98
C ILE A 277 -12.98 -26.52 -15.35
N MET A 278 -12.12 -25.75 -16.01
CA MET A 278 -12.29 -25.31 -17.39
C MET A 278 -11.38 -26.13 -18.31
N MET A 279 -11.81 -26.37 -19.54
CA MET A 279 -10.96 -26.96 -20.58
C MET A 279 -9.60 -26.21 -20.63
N GLY A 280 -8.51 -26.97 -20.56
CA GLY A 280 -7.15 -26.45 -20.58
C GLY A 280 -6.66 -25.80 -19.30
N PHE A 281 -7.40 -25.91 -18.18
CA PHE A 281 -6.93 -25.51 -16.85
C PHE A 281 -6.78 -26.72 -15.94
N GLU A 282 -5.57 -26.92 -15.40
CA GLU A 282 -5.28 -27.97 -14.43
C GLU A 282 -4.69 -27.36 -13.16
N PRO A 283 -5.51 -27.18 -12.10
CA PRO A 283 -5.08 -26.56 -10.83
C PRO A 283 -3.89 -27.25 -10.16
N LEU A 284 -3.74 -28.56 -10.34
CA LEU A 284 -2.70 -29.35 -9.67
C LEU A 284 -1.43 -29.55 -10.51
N VAL A 285 -1.37 -29.02 -11.74
CA VAL A 285 -0.25 -29.24 -12.67
C VAL A 285 1.10 -28.82 -12.09
N ASN A 286 1.10 -27.78 -11.26
CA ASN A 286 2.31 -27.17 -10.70
C ASN A 286 2.54 -27.50 -9.22
N GLN A 287 1.81 -28.46 -8.64
CA GLN A 287 1.87 -28.73 -7.20
C GLN A 287 3.28 -29.04 -6.71
N ARG A 288 4.09 -29.72 -7.53
CA ARG A 288 5.50 -30.06 -7.23
C ARG A 288 6.48 -28.89 -7.34
N LEU A 289 6.06 -27.76 -7.93
CA LEU A 289 6.88 -26.55 -8.04
C LEU A 289 6.70 -25.62 -6.84
N LEU A 290 5.65 -25.83 -6.04
CA LEU A 290 5.36 -25.01 -4.88
C LEU A 290 6.40 -25.24 -3.80
N PRO A 291 6.79 -24.18 -3.06
CA PRO A 291 7.72 -24.34 -1.96
C PRO A 291 7.15 -25.31 -0.93
N PRO A 292 8.02 -26.03 -0.21
CA PRO A 292 7.65 -26.93 0.86
C PRO A 292 7.03 -26.08 1.99
N THR A 293 5.74 -25.81 1.88
CA THR A 293 4.92 -25.01 2.79
C THR A 293 3.53 -25.64 2.86
N PHE A 294 2.76 -25.32 3.90
CA PHE A 294 1.38 -25.78 4.01
C PHE A 294 0.60 -25.53 2.71
N PRO A 295 -0.07 -26.54 2.10
CA PRO A 295 -0.80 -26.37 0.85
C PRO A 295 -1.91 -25.31 1.00
N ARG A 296 -1.67 -24.12 0.44
CA ARG A 296 -2.66 -23.04 0.34
C ARG A 296 -3.22 -23.01 -1.08
N TYR A 297 -4.50 -23.26 -1.25
CA TYR A 297 -5.15 -23.23 -2.57
C TYR A 297 -5.61 -21.82 -2.92
N ALA A 298 -5.26 -21.35 -4.13
CA ALA A 298 -5.69 -20.05 -4.60
C ALA A 298 -7.17 -20.11 -5.00
N LYS A 299 -8.03 -19.41 -4.26
CA LYS A 299 -9.44 -19.26 -4.64
C LYS A 299 -9.52 -18.30 -5.82
N ILE A 300 -9.78 -18.85 -7.01
CA ILE A 300 -9.92 -18.04 -8.22
C ILE A 300 -11.18 -17.19 -8.11
N ILE A 301 -11.07 -15.89 -8.39
CA ILE A 301 -12.22 -14.98 -8.35
C ILE A 301 -13.30 -15.40 -9.35
N LYS A 302 -14.54 -15.00 -9.07
CA LYS A 302 -15.68 -15.29 -9.97
C LYS A 302 -15.66 -14.36 -11.19
N ARG A 303 -16.18 -14.85 -12.32
CA ARG A 303 -16.29 -14.06 -13.57
C ARG A 303 -17.11 -12.78 -13.42
N GLU A 304 -18.14 -12.80 -12.57
CA GLU A 304 -18.97 -11.63 -12.27
C GLU A 304 -18.18 -10.51 -11.58
N GLU A 305 -17.18 -10.87 -10.77
CA GLU A 305 -16.32 -9.94 -10.05
C GLU A 305 -15.19 -9.38 -10.91
N MET A 306 -14.80 -10.11 -11.97
CA MET A 306 -13.73 -9.76 -12.92
C MET A 306 -13.91 -8.35 -13.50
N VAL A 307 -15.11 -8.03 -14.02
CA VAL A 307 -15.38 -6.72 -14.64
C VAL A 307 -15.33 -5.61 -13.60
N ASN A 308 -15.84 -5.84 -12.39
CA ASN A 308 -15.78 -4.87 -11.29
C ASN A 308 -14.33 -4.60 -10.86
N TYR A 309 -13.49 -5.64 -10.82
CA TYR A 309 -12.07 -5.49 -10.53
C TYR A 309 -11.37 -4.67 -11.62
N PHE A 310 -11.57 -4.99 -12.89
CA PHE A 310 -10.97 -4.22 -13.99
C PHE A 310 -11.45 -2.77 -14.03
N SER A 311 -12.72 -2.50 -13.72
CA SER A 311 -13.23 -1.13 -13.58
C SER A 311 -12.42 -0.36 -12.53
N LYS A 312 -12.26 -0.92 -11.32
CA LYS A 312 -11.48 -0.29 -10.24
C LYS A 312 -10.01 -0.13 -10.61
N LEU A 313 -9.41 -1.14 -11.27
CA LEU A 313 -8.02 -1.07 -11.72
C LEU A 313 -7.82 0.04 -12.75
N ILE A 314 -8.72 0.16 -13.74
CA ILE A 314 -8.67 1.20 -14.77
C ILE A 314 -8.80 2.58 -14.14
N ASP A 315 -9.74 2.79 -13.22
CA ASP A 315 -9.91 4.06 -12.53
C ASP A 315 -8.64 4.43 -11.73
N ARG A 316 -8.06 3.46 -11.01
CA ARG A 316 -6.78 3.66 -10.29
C ARG A 316 -5.65 4.04 -11.24
N ILE A 317 -5.49 3.34 -12.37
CA ILE A 317 -4.45 3.67 -13.37
C ILE A 317 -4.69 5.06 -13.98
N LYS A 318 -5.95 5.45 -14.23
CA LYS A 318 -6.28 6.80 -14.70
C LYS A 318 -5.87 7.86 -13.69
N THR A 319 -6.12 7.64 -12.40
CA THR A 319 -5.61 8.50 -11.33
C THR A 319 -4.08 8.54 -11.35
N VAL A 320 -3.39 7.40 -11.47
CA VAL A 320 -1.92 7.38 -11.61
C VAL A 320 -1.44 8.28 -12.75
N CYS A 321 -2.13 8.31 -13.90
CA CYS A 321 -1.75 9.18 -15.00
C CYS A 321 -1.85 10.68 -14.67
N GLU A 322 -2.64 11.09 -13.69
CA GLU A 322 -2.83 12.49 -13.30
C GLU A 322 -1.64 13.05 -12.52
N VAL A 323 -0.79 12.19 -11.95
CA VAL A 323 0.38 12.60 -11.14
C VAL A 323 1.34 13.52 -11.91
N ILE A 324 1.39 13.39 -13.25
CA ILE A 324 2.25 14.20 -14.13
C ILE A 324 1.87 15.69 -14.13
N ASN A 325 0.64 16.01 -13.70
CA ASN A 325 0.17 17.39 -13.58
C ASN A 325 0.63 18.05 -12.28
N THR A 326 1.17 17.27 -11.34
CA THR A 326 1.65 17.74 -10.04
C THR A 326 3.14 18.00 -10.11
N THR A 327 3.55 19.25 -9.92
CA THR A 327 4.93 19.71 -10.14
C THR A 327 5.70 20.04 -8.85
N ASN A 328 5.03 20.04 -7.70
CA ASN A 328 5.63 20.41 -6.42
C ASN A 328 5.66 19.22 -5.45
N LEU A 329 6.70 19.15 -4.62
CA LEU A 329 6.94 18.03 -3.70
C LEU A 329 5.78 17.78 -2.73
N HIS A 330 5.23 18.82 -2.10
CA HIS A 330 4.15 18.65 -1.13
C HIS A 330 2.88 18.10 -1.80
N GLY A 331 2.55 18.59 -2.99
CA GLY A 331 1.48 18.04 -3.80
C GLY A 331 1.72 16.59 -4.22
N ILE A 332 2.96 16.20 -4.51
CA ILE A 332 3.31 14.79 -4.77
C ILE A 332 3.12 13.94 -3.51
N LEU A 333 3.63 14.38 -2.36
CA LEU A 333 3.45 13.65 -1.10
C LEU A 333 1.97 13.47 -0.76
N ASP A 334 1.17 14.53 -0.88
CA ASP A 334 -0.27 14.49 -0.64
C ASP A 334 -0.98 13.59 -1.66
N PHE A 335 -0.60 13.65 -2.95
CA PHE A 335 -1.13 12.75 -3.98
C PHE A 335 -0.85 11.28 -3.65
N PHE A 336 0.36 10.94 -3.21
CA PHE A 336 0.71 9.57 -2.81
C PHE A 336 -0.06 9.13 -1.57
N CYS A 337 -0.24 10.02 -0.58
CA CYS A 337 -1.07 9.75 0.60
C CYS A 337 -2.52 9.47 0.20
N GLU A 338 -3.14 10.37 -0.57
CA GLU A 338 -4.54 10.27 -1.01
C GLU A 338 -4.77 9.04 -1.90
N PHE A 339 -3.83 8.74 -2.81
CA PHE A 339 -3.90 7.53 -3.63
C PHE A 339 -3.83 6.27 -2.76
N SER A 340 -2.92 6.24 -1.78
CA SER A 340 -2.79 5.11 -0.87
C SER A 340 -4.03 4.91 0.02
N GLU A 341 -4.73 5.98 0.41
CA GLU A 341 -5.91 5.89 1.27
C GLU A 341 -7.09 5.17 0.59
N GLN A 342 -7.07 5.02 -0.73
CA GLN A 342 -8.05 4.28 -1.53
C GLN A 342 -7.79 2.76 -1.55
N SER A 343 -6.78 2.28 -0.82
CA SER A 343 -6.30 0.89 -0.81
C SER A 343 -6.09 0.32 -2.22
N PRO A 344 -5.20 0.94 -3.03
CA PRO A 344 -4.90 0.50 -4.39
C PRO A 344 -4.15 -0.84 -4.42
N CYS A 345 -4.39 -1.65 -5.48
CA CYS A 345 -3.69 -2.92 -5.65
C CYS A 345 -2.21 -2.71 -6.01
N VAL A 346 -1.40 -3.75 -5.79
CA VAL A 346 0.08 -3.71 -5.91
C VAL A 346 0.56 -3.19 -7.26
N LEU A 347 -0.10 -3.56 -8.35
CA LEU A 347 0.25 -3.09 -9.69
C LEU A 347 0.08 -1.57 -9.80
N SER A 348 -1.07 -1.04 -9.38
CA SER A 348 -1.35 0.40 -9.48
C SER A 348 -0.43 1.24 -8.59
N ARG A 349 -0.10 0.74 -7.38
CA ARG A 349 0.93 1.36 -6.50
C ARG A 349 2.31 1.39 -7.16
N SER A 350 2.69 0.28 -7.79
CA SER A 350 3.98 0.14 -8.46
C SER A 350 4.09 1.00 -9.72
N LEU A 351 3.00 1.13 -10.47
CA LEU A 351 2.93 2.05 -11.61
C LEU A 351 3.09 3.50 -11.15
N LEU A 352 2.44 3.92 -10.06
CA LEU A 352 2.62 5.26 -9.50
C LEU A 352 4.08 5.53 -9.12
N GLN A 353 4.68 4.62 -8.34
CA GLN A 353 6.07 4.74 -7.88
C GLN A 353 7.04 4.87 -9.06
N THR A 354 6.92 3.99 -10.04
CA THR A 354 7.84 3.94 -11.19
C THR A 354 7.59 5.03 -12.23
N THR A 355 6.38 5.60 -12.28
CA THR A 355 6.07 6.75 -13.14
C THR A 355 6.65 8.04 -12.57
N PHE A 356 6.51 8.25 -11.26
CA PHE A 356 7.03 9.44 -10.61
C PHE A 356 8.56 9.43 -10.54
N LEU A 357 9.17 8.37 -10.00
CA LEU A 357 10.62 8.31 -9.77
C LEU A 357 11.28 7.24 -10.64
N ILE A 358 11.73 7.63 -11.82
CA ILE A 358 12.39 6.73 -12.77
C ILE A 358 13.83 6.48 -12.32
N ASP A 359 14.21 5.20 -12.23
CA ASP A 359 15.54 4.72 -11.84
C ASP A 359 16.02 5.31 -10.48
N ASN A 360 15.08 5.62 -9.58
CA ASN A 360 15.29 6.22 -8.25
C ASN A 360 16.06 7.55 -8.23
N LYS A 361 16.12 8.27 -9.36
CA LYS A 361 16.97 9.47 -9.49
C LYS A 361 16.31 10.63 -10.21
N LYS A 362 15.43 10.36 -11.18
CA LYS A 362 14.82 11.40 -12.03
C LYS A 362 13.30 11.42 -11.87
N VAL A 363 12.79 12.57 -11.45
CA VAL A 363 11.37 12.91 -11.42
C VAL A 363 10.88 12.98 -12.86
N PHE A 364 9.90 12.14 -13.18
CA PHE A 364 9.32 11.99 -14.53
C PHE A 364 10.39 11.83 -15.64
N GLY A 365 11.52 11.20 -15.32
CA GLY A 365 12.62 10.95 -16.26
C GLY A 365 13.42 12.18 -16.71
N THR A 366 13.03 13.39 -16.29
CA THR A 366 13.59 14.65 -16.81
C THR A 366 14.44 15.38 -15.78
N GLN A 367 13.88 15.65 -14.59
CA GLN A 367 14.52 16.49 -13.57
C GLN A 367 15.10 15.65 -12.42
N PRO A 368 16.30 15.97 -11.91
CA PRO A 368 16.81 15.37 -10.67
C PRO A 368 15.86 15.64 -9.50
N MET A 369 15.65 14.65 -8.62
CA MET A 369 14.86 14.81 -7.38
C MET A 369 15.37 15.98 -6.52
N GLN A 370 16.69 16.22 -6.58
CA GLN A 370 17.35 17.35 -5.96
C GLN A 370 16.68 18.69 -6.30
N ASP A 371 16.37 18.93 -7.56
CA ASP A 371 15.85 20.23 -7.99
C ASP A 371 14.41 20.44 -7.53
N MET A 372 13.58 19.39 -7.51
CA MET A 372 12.23 19.47 -6.94
C MET A 372 12.25 19.78 -5.43
N ILE A 373 13.19 19.20 -4.69
CA ILE A 373 13.36 19.50 -3.25
C ILE A 373 13.83 20.95 -3.05
N LYS A 374 14.76 21.45 -3.88
CA LYS A 374 15.18 22.85 -3.83
C LYS A 374 14.02 23.81 -4.07
N ASP A 375 13.16 23.50 -5.03
CA ASP A 375 11.99 24.32 -5.33
C ASP A 375 10.93 24.25 -4.23
N ALA A 376 10.74 23.08 -3.60
CA ALA A 376 9.90 22.93 -2.42
C ALA A 376 10.41 23.75 -1.22
N LEU A 377 11.72 23.70 -0.97
CA LEU A 377 12.36 24.48 0.07
C LEU A 377 12.18 25.98 -0.19
N ARG A 378 12.42 26.45 -1.43
CA ARG A 378 12.20 27.85 -1.83
C ARG A 378 10.76 28.31 -1.63
N TYR A 379 9.81 27.41 -1.85
CA TYR A 379 8.39 27.67 -1.67
C TYR A 379 8.00 27.72 -0.19
N PHE A 380 8.63 26.91 0.67
CA PHE A 380 8.36 26.85 2.10
C PHE A 380 9.09 27.95 2.90
N VAL A 381 10.36 28.23 2.57
CA VAL A 381 11.14 29.31 3.16
C VAL A 381 11.90 30.07 2.08
N ILE A 382 11.84 31.42 2.11
CA ILE A 382 12.63 32.24 1.18
C ILE A 382 14.07 32.29 1.69
N LEU A 383 14.93 31.44 1.15
CA LEU A 383 16.37 31.47 1.38
C LEU A 383 17.01 32.43 0.36
N ASN A 384 17.80 33.41 0.81
CA ASN A 384 18.55 34.26 -0.11
C ASN A 384 19.75 33.50 -0.69
N ILE A 385 19.51 32.76 -1.77
CA ILE A 385 20.46 31.87 -2.44
C ILE A 385 21.71 32.61 -2.95
N ASN A 386 21.65 33.94 -3.10
CA ASN A 386 22.81 34.72 -3.51
C ASN A 386 23.97 34.64 -2.49
N ILE A 387 23.70 34.40 -1.21
CA ILE A 387 24.73 34.20 -0.18
C ILE A 387 25.38 32.81 -0.28
N ILE A 388 24.64 31.83 -0.80
CA ILE A 388 25.02 30.41 -0.90
C ILE A 388 25.89 30.14 -2.13
N LEU A 389 25.71 30.92 -3.20
CA LEU A 389 26.41 30.74 -4.48
C LEU A 389 27.87 31.23 -4.49
N PHE A 390 28.39 31.81 -3.40
CA PHE A 390 29.80 32.19 -3.31
C PHE A 390 30.67 30.95 -3.03
N PRO A 391 31.49 30.46 -3.98
CA PRO A 391 32.22 29.19 -3.84
C PRO A 391 33.35 29.24 -2.79
N ASN A 392 33.74 30.43 -2.32
CA ASN A 392 34.96 30.65 -1.54
C ASN A 392 34.79 30.68 0.00
N ASN A 393 33.60 30.36 0.54
CA ASN A 393 33.33 30.58 1.97
C ASN A 393 33.42 29.33 2.87
N GLY A 394 33.84 28.16 2.36
CA GLY A 394 34.10 26.96 3.18
C GLY A 394 32.86 26.29 3.81
N VAL A 395 31.65 26.80 3.56
CA VAL A 395 30.38 26.20 4.00
C VAL A 395 30.03 25.07 3.04
N LYS A 396 29.78 23.85 3.54
CA LYS A 396 29.16 22.77 2.74
C LYS A 396 27.88 23.35 2.14
N GLN A 397 27.78 23.31 0.81
CA GLN A 397 26.61 23.82 0.10
C GLN A 397 25.33 23.22 0.72
N PRO A 398 24.25 23.99 0.98
CA PRO A 398 23.01 23.48 1.60
C PRO A 398 22.42 22.25 0.89
N TRP A 399 22.78 22.08 -0.38
CA TRP A 399 22.39 20.97 -1.25
C TRP A 399 23.18 19.67 -0.99
N THR A 400 24.12 19.64 -0.04
CA THR A 400 24.85 18.42 0.37
C THR A 400 24.09 17.59 1.41
N VAL A 401 22.99 18.11 1.93
CA VAL A 401 22.11 17.39 2.86
C VAL A 401 21.53 16.16 2.15
N SER A 402 21.53 15.01 2.83
CA SER A 402 21.07 13.76 2.22
C SER A 402 19.59 13.86 1.82
N LEU A 403 19.30 13.67 0.53
CA LEU A 403 17.94 13.72 -0.01
C LEU A 403 17.28 12.33 -0.12
N GLN A 404 18.05 11.29 0.22
CA GLN A 404 17.58 9.92 0.25
C GLN A 404 16.33 9.72 1.13
N PRO A 405 16.20 10.36 2.32
CA PRO A 405 15.02 10.19 3.16
C PRO A 405 13.72 10.61 2.46
N PHE A 406 13.74 11.61 1.58
CA PHE A 406 12.55 11.99 0.80
C PHE A 406 12.18 10.96 -0.26
N CYS A 407 13.16 10.34 -0.92
CA CYS A 407 12.91 9.22 -1.83
C CYS A 407 12.33 8.02 -1.08
N SER A 408 12.90 7.67 0.08
CA SER A 408 12.40 6.62 0.98
C SER A 408 10.98 6.93 1.42
N LEU A 409 10.69 8.18 1.82
CA LEU A 409 9.35 8.59 2.25
C LEU A 409 8.31 8.41 1.13
N ILE A 410 8.62 8.80 -0.10
CA ILE A 410 7.71 8.60 -1.24
C ILE A 410 7.50 7.10 -1.50
N GLN A 411 8.57 6.30 -1.44
CA GLN A 411 8.48 4.84 -1.59
C GLN A 411 7.63 4.19 -0.50
N ILE A 412 7.72 4.65 0.75
CA ILE A 412 6.90 4.17 1.86
C ILE A 412 5.41 4.28 1.51
N HIS A 413 4.96 5.43 1.00
CA HIS A 413 3.56 5.64 0.59
C HIS A 413 3.10 4.72 -0.56
N GLY A 414 4.03 4.07 -1.26
CA GLY A 414 3.72 3.04 -2.24
C GLY A 414 3.42 1.66 -1.64
N HIS A 415 3.74 1.39 -0.38
CA HIS A 415 3.43 0.10 0.29
C HIS A 415 1.95 -0.01 0.68
N ASN A 416 1.51 -1.18 1.14
CA ASN A 416 0.20 -1.31 1.80
C ASN A 416 0.17 -0.56 3.15
N ARG A 417 -1.03 -0.28 3.68
CA ARG A 417 -1.21 0.60 4.87
C ARG A 417 -0.53 0.07 6.13
N ALA A 418 -0.52 -1.25 6.34
CA ALA A 418 0.15 -1.86 7.48
C ALA A 418 1.67 -1.65 7.41
N ARG A 419 2.27 -1.95 6.25
CA ARG A 419 3.72 -1.77 6.03
C ARG A 419 4.14 -0.31 5.99
N GLN A 420 3.25 0.59 5.57
CA GLN A 420 3.47 2.02 5.70
C GLN A 420 3.71 2.42 7.14
N ARG A 421 2.82 1.99 8.07
CA ARG A 421 2.98 2.33 9.49
C ARG A 421 4.32 1.86 10.05
N ASP A 422 4.71 0.62 9.77
CA ASP A 422 5.98 0.07 10.26
C ASP A 422 7.17 0.89 9.74
N LYS A 423 7.21 1.15 8.42
CA LYS A 423 8.30 1.90 7.80
C LYS A 423 8.32 3.39 8.19
N LEU A 424 7.16 4.00 8.48
CA LEU A 424 7.08 5.36 9.02
C LEU A 424 7.73 5.47 10.40
N GLY A 425 7.69 4.40 11.22
CA GLY A 425 8.43 4.36 12.48
C GLY A 425 9.95 4.39 12.26
N HIS A 426 10.45 3.59 11.32
CA HIS A 426 11.88 3.49 11.03
C HIS A 426 12.45 4.74 10.35
N ILE A 427 11.71 5.36 9.42
CA ILE A 427 12.21 6.51 8.66
C ILE A 427 12.45 7.75 9.55
N LEU A 428 11.86 7.79 10.76
CA LEU A 428 12.14 8.85 11.73
C LEU A 428 13.62 8.88 12.15
N GLU A 429 14.33 7.75 12.16
CA GLU A 429 15.79 7.72 12.41
C GLU A 429 16.57 8.43 11.29
N GLU A 430 16.19 8.19 10.04
CA GLU A 430 16.77 8.87 8.88
C GLU A 430 16.48 10.38 8.92
N PHE A 431 15.24 10.76 9.24
CA PHE A 431 14.86 12.17 9.34
C PHE A 431 15.43 12.88 10.59
N ALA A 432 15.74 12.15 11.67
CA ALA A 432 16.45 12.70 12.82
C ALA A 432 17.89 13.06 12.44
N THR A 433 18.56 12.19 11.68
CA THR A 433 19.89 12.47 11.12
C THR A 433 19.84 13.67 10.17
N LEU A 434 18.81 13.71 9.31
CA LEU A 434 18.56 14.82 8.39
C LEU A 434 18.34 16.16 9.13
N GLN A 435 17.65 16.13 10.26
CA GLN A 435 17.40 17.31 11.10
C GLN A 435 18.72 17.87 11.66
N ASP A 436 19.58 17.02 12.21
CA ASP A 436 20.91 17.43 12.73
C ASP A 436 21.80 18.01 11.61
N GLU A 437 21.80 17.40 10.42
CA GLU A 437 22.49 17.96 9.25
C GLU A 437 21.95 19.35 8.87
N ALA A 438 20.62 19.51 8.82
CA ALA A 438 19.98 20.77 8.47
C ALA A 438 20.28 21.88 9.49
N GLU A 439 20.26 21.57 10.78
CA GLU A 439 20.58 22.51 11.86
C GLU A 439 22.05 22.96 11.82
N LYS A 440 22.98 22.05 11.52
CA LYS A 440 24.40 22.38 11.32
C LYS A 440 24.60 23.34 10.15
N VAL A 441 23.88 23.12 9.04
CA VAL A 441 23.92 24.03 7.88
C VAL A 441 23.33 25.39 8.25
N ASP A 442 22.20 25.43 8.95
CA ASP A 442 21.60 26.68 9.40
C ASP A 442 22.50 27.48 10.36
N ALA A 443 23.19 26.81 11.29
CA ALA A 443 24.14 27.45 12.19
C ALA A 443 25.33 28.06 11.43
N ALA A 444 25.84 27.36 10.40
CA ALA A 444 26.90 27.87 9.54
C ALA A 444 26.42 29.07 8.69
N LEU A 445 25.21 29.00 8.13
CA LEU A 445 24.59 30.09 7.38
C LEU A 445 24.36 31.31 8.25
N HIS A 446 23.86 31.13 9.49
CA HIS A 446 23.68 32.21 10.44
C HIS A 446 25.01 32.91 10.75
N SER A 447 26.06 32.14 11.02
CA SER A 447 27.40 32.67 11.31
C SER A 447 27.99 33.45 10.13
N LEU A 448 27.74 33.01 8.89
CA LEU A 448 28.18 33.71 7.68
C LEU A 448 27.37 35.00 7.45
N LEU A 449 26.05 34.92 7.63
CA LEU A 449 25.14 36.05 7.41
C LEU A 449 25.39 37.17 8.42
N MET A 450 25.69 36.84 9.67
CA MET A 450 26.16 37.81 10.68
C MET A 450 27.44 38.55 10.28
N LYS A 451 28.34 37.91 9.52
CA LYS A 451 29.57 38.56 9.02
C LYS A 451 29.31 39.48 7.84
N LEU A 452 28.39 39.12 6.94
CA LEU A 452 28.12 39.85 5.70
C LEU A 452 27.08 40.96 5.88
N GLU A 453 26.02 40.68 6.65
CA GLU A 453 24.87 41.57 6.84
C GLU A 453 24.42 41.52 8.33
N PRO A 454 25.09 42.24 9.24
CA PRO A 454 24.81 42.19 10.69
C PRO A 454 23.38 42.62 11.07
N GLN A 455 22.68 43.31 10.17
CA GLN A 455 21.29 43.77 10.36
C GLN A 455 20.25 42.71 10.01
N ARG A 456 20.63 41.61 9.34
CA ARG A 456 19.72 40.52 9.00
C ARG A 456 19.93 39.34 9.95
N GLN A 457 18.87 38.74 10.48
CA GLN A 457 18.97 37.50 11.26
C GLN A 457 18.58 36.30 10.37
N HIS A 458 19.40 35.26 10.35
CA HIS A 458 19.04 33.98 9.71
C HIS A 458 18.06 33.20 10.60
N LEU A 459 16.94 32.75 10.05
CA LEU A 459 15.80 32.19 10.77
C LEU A 459 15.73 30.65 10.77
N ALA A 460 16.87 29.95 10.79
CA ALA A 460 16.94 28.47 10.84
C ALA A 460 15.96 27.80 9.84
N CYS A 461 16.07 28.19 8.58
CA CYS A 461 15.12 27.89 7.52
C CYS A 461 15.07 26.38 7.19
N LEU A 462 16.23 25.72 7.11
CA LEU A 462 16.33 24.31 6.74
C LEU A 462 15.83 23.41 7.88
N GLY A 463 16.26 23.68 9.10
CA GLY A 463 15.82 22.98 10.30
C GLY A 463 14.31 23.12 10.52
N THR A 464 13.73 24.28 10.21
CA THR A 464 12.26 24.48 10.27
C THR A 464 11.53 23.63 9.22
N TRP A 465 12.07 23.51 8.00
CA TRP A 465 11.46 22.72 6.93
C TRP A 465 11.57 21.20 7.19
N VAL A 466 12.72 20.72 7.66
CA VAL A 466 12.88 19.30 8.04
C VAL A 466 12.01 18.96 9.24
N LEU A 467 11.92 19.86 10.23
CA LEU A 467 11.05 19.68 11.40
C LEU A 467 9.57 19.57 11.00
N TYR A 468 9.13 20.37 10.02
CA TYR A 468 7.79 20.27 9.46
C TYR A 468 7.50 18.86 8.92
N HIS A 469 8.43 18.26 8.17
CA HIS A 469 8.27 16.89 7.67
C HIS A 469 8.35 15.84 8.78
N ASN A 470 9.25 15.99 9.76
CA ASN A 470 9.31 15.14 10.96
C ASN A 470 7.96 15.09 11.68
N LEU A 471 7.38 16.27 11.97
CA LEU A 471 6.08 16.37 12.63
C LEU A 471 4.97 15.72 11.81
N ARG A 472 4.97 15.89 10.48
CA ARG A 472 4.01 15.22 9.60
C ARG A 472 4.13 13.69 9.66
N ILE A 473 5.34 13.15 9.62
CA ILE A 473 5.59 11.70 9.72
C ILE A 473 5.12 11.16 11.09
N MET A 474 5.45 11.85 12.19
CA MET A 474 5.00 11.49 13.54
C MET A 474 3.47 11.49 13.66
N ILE A 475 2.81 12.52 13.13
CA ILE A 475 1.35 12.62 13.10
C ILE A 475 0.75 11.47 12.29
N GLN A 476 1.26 11.22 11.08
CA GLN A 476 0.79 10.14 10.22
C GLN A 476 0.97 8.76 10.87
N TYR A 477 2.09 8.53 11.55
CA TYR A 477 2.34 7.31 12.31
C TYR A 477 1.26 7.08 13.38
N LEU A 478 0.94 8.11 14.19
CA LEU A 478 -0.12 7.97 15.20
C LEU A 478 -1.50 7.79 14.58
N LEU A 479 -1.85 8.58 13.56
CA LEU A 479 -3.16 8.49 12.90
C LEU A 479 -3.37 7.13 12.22
N SER A 480 -2.33 6.54 11.64
CA SER A 480 -2.39 5.19 11.05
C SER A 480 -2.78 4.11 12.06
N GLY A 481 -2.49 4.31 13.35
CA GLY A 481 -2.93 3.38 14.40
C GLY A 481 -4.44 3.40 14.65
N PHE A 482 -5.14 4.51 14.37
CA PHE A 482 -6.60 4.50 14.37
C PHE A 482 -7.15 3.79 13.12
N GLU A 483 -6.59 4.06 11.94
CA GLU A 483 -7.01 3.41 10.69
C GLU A 483 -6.82 1.89 10.73
N LEU A 484 -5.75 1.41 11.36
CA LEU A 484 -5.42 0.00 11.50
C LEU A 484 -5.98 -0.63 12.79
N GLU A 485 -6.82 0.09 13.54
CA GLU A 485 -7.47 -0.39 14.77
C GLU A 485 -6.48 -0.91 15.84
N LEU A 486 -5.31 -0.27 15.95
CA LEU A 486 -4.23 -0.69 16.84
C LEU A 486 -4.35 -0.16 18.27
N TYR A 487 -5.26 0.78 18.50
CA TYR A 487 -5.51 1.39 19.81
C TYR A 487 -6.82 0.89 20.39
N SER A 488 -6.78 0.50 21.67
CA SER A 488 -8.00 0.25 22.43
C SER A 488 -8.63 1.56 22.93
N MET A 489 -9.94 1.57 23.19
CA MET A 489 -10.68 2.75 23.67
C MET A 489 -10.02 3.47 24.86
N HIS A 490 -9.49 2.72 25.83
CA HIS A 490 -8.84 3.30 27.01
C HIS A 490 -7.48 3.95 26.72
N GLU A 491 -6.93 3.77 25.52
CA GLU A 491 -5.68 4.38 25.06
C GLU A 491 -5.91 5.71 24.33
N TYR A 492 -7.12 5.97 23.85
CA TYR A 492 -7.42 7.10 22.97
C TYR A 492 -7.03 8.45 23.58
N TYR A 493 -7.20 8.63 24.89
CA TYR A 493 -6.98 9.94 25.51
C TYR A 493 -5.51 10.39 25.42
N TYR A 494 -4.52 9.52 25.66
CA TYR A 494 -3.11 9.92 25.54
C TYR A 494 -2.64 10.04 24.10
N ILE A 495 -3.24 9.27 23.16
CA ILE A 495 -2.95 9.42 21.73
C ILE A 495 -3.46 10.78 21.23
N TYR A 496 -4.73 11.09 21.49
CA TYR A 496 -5.31 12.39 21.09
C TYR A 496 -4.68 13.56 21.81
N TRP A 497 -4.30 13.41 23.09
CA TRP A 497 -3.55 14.43 23.82
C TRP A 497 -2.20 14.72 23.15
N TYR A 498 -1.44 13.68 22.83
CA TYR A 498 -0.13 13.82 22.19
C TYR A 498 -0.26 14.46 20.80
N LEU A 499 -1.31 14.11 20.06
CA LEU A 499 -1.64 14.78 18.80
C LEU A 499 -1.98 16.26 19.02
N SER A 500 -2.91 16.60 19.93
CA SER A 500 -3.44 17.97 20.06
C SER A 500 -2.50 18.95 20.78
N GLU A 501 -2.02 18.57 21.96
CA GLU A 501 -1.26 19.45 22.86
C GLU A 501 0.23 19.48 22.50
N PHE A 502 0.73 18.45 21.82
CA PHE A 502 2.14 18.33 21.49
C PHE A 502 2.39 18.46 19.98
N LEU A 503 2.06 17.44 19.17
CA LEU A 503 2.47 17.40 17.76
C LEU A 503 1.86 18.52 16.92
N TYR A 504 0.53 18.71 16.97
CA TYR A 504 -0.11 19.80 16.23
C TYR A 504 0.27 21.18 16.79
N ALA A 505 0.53 21.31 18.09
CA ALA A 505 1.03 22.57 18.66
C ALA A 505 2.42 22.93 18.10
N TRP A 506 3.34 21.96 18.03
CA TRP A 506 4.64 22.10 17.39
C TRP A 506 4.53 22.37 15.88
N LEU A 507 3.61 21.70 15.19
CA LEU A 507 3.38 21.91 13.77
C LEU A 507 2.89 23.32 13.49
N MET A 508 1.92 23.82 14.27
CA MET A 508 1.39 25.18 14.14
C MET A 508 2.46 26.23 14.42
N SER A 509 3.31 26.03 15.45
CA SER A 509 4.45 26.90 15.73
C SER A 509 5.46 26.91 14.56
N THR A 510 5.74 25.75 13.98
CA THR A 510 6.64 25.60 12.84
C THR A 510 6.10 26.28 11.57
N LEU A 511 4.82 26.07 11.26
CA LEU A 511 4.15 26.73 10.14
C LEU A 511 4.07 28.26 10.34
N SER A 512 3.81 28.72 11.56
CA SER A 512 3.77 30.16 11.89
C SER A 512 5.15 30.82 11.75
N ARG A 513 6.23 30.12 12.16
CA ARG A 513 7.61 30.57 11.92
C ARG A 513 7.92 30.67 10.43
N ALA A 514 7.51 29.69 9.64
CA ALA A 514 7.69 29.71 8.19
C ALA A 514 6.92 30.87 7.53
N ASP A 515 5.63 31.05 7.84
CA ASP A 515 4.79 32.14 7.31
C ASP A 515 5.35 33.52 7.69
N SER A 516 5.80 33.68 8.94
CA SER A 516 6.43 34.93 9.42
C SER A 516 7.74 35.24 8.68
N SER A 517 8.55 34.21 8.41
CA SER A 517 9.80 34.34 7.66
C SER A 517 9.55 34.79 6.21
N GLN A 518 8.52 34.23 5.57
CA GLN A 518 8.11 34.67 4.22
C GLN A 518 7.65 36.13 4.22
N MET A 519 6.85 36.54 5.20
CA MET A 519 6.37 37.92 5.32
C MET A 519 7.50 38.92 5.55
N ALA A 520 8.50 38.57 6.36
CA ALA A 520 9.64 39.44 6.62
C ALA A 520 10.44 39.71 5.32
N GLU A 521 10.67 38.67 4.52
CA GLU A 521 11.42 38.80 3.27
C GLU A 521 10.62 39.52 2.17
N GLU A 522 9.30 39.29 2.08
CA GLU A 522 8.44 40.07 1.17
C GLU A 522 8.52 41.58 1.46
N ARG A 523 8.51 41.96 2.75
CA ARG A 523 8.65 43.38 3.15
C ARG A 523 10.00 43.96 2.74
N LEU A 524 11.09 43.22 2.93
CA LEU A 524 12.43 43.66 2.54
C LEU A 524 12.57 43.84 1.02
N LEU A 525 12.00 42.92 0.23
CA LEU A 525 11.98 43.03 -1.23
C LEU A 525 11.14 44.23 -1.71
N GLU A 526 10.03 44.53 -1.03
CA GLU A 526 9.22 45.72 -1.31
C GLU A 526 9.96 47.02 -0.98
N GLU A 527 10.73 47.05 0.11
CA GLU A 527 11.56 48.21 0.49
C GLU A 527 12.71 48.44 -0.50
N GLN A 528 13.37 47.39 -0.98
CA GLN A 528 14.39 47.49 -2.03
C GLN A 528 13.81 47.95 -3.38
N GLN A 529 12.57 47.58 -3.70
CA GLN A 529 11.88 48.02 -4.92
C GLN A 529 11.41 49.49 -4.84
N LYS A 530 11.18 50.06 -3.65
CA LYS A 530 10.83 51.49 -3.49
C LYS A 530 11.95 52.44 -3.95
N GLY A 531 13.20 51.97 -4.05
CA GLY A 531 14.35 52.73 -4.56
C GLY A 531 14.44 52.84 -6.09
N ARG A 532 13.62 52.12 -6.87
CA ARG A 532 13.59 52.20 -8.35
C ARG A 532 12.19 52.62 -8.84
N SER A 533 12.13 53.83 -9.40
CA SER A 533 10.97 54.62 -9.88
C SER A 533 9.64 53.90 -10.22
N SER A 534 8.58 54.45 -9.62
CA SER A 534 7.18 54.62 -10.07
C SER A 534 6.61 53.74 -11.21
N LYS A 535 5.84 52.71 -10.82
CA LYS A 535 4.49 52.43 -11.35
C LYS A 535 3.78 51.47 -10.39
N LYS A 536 2.86 51.99 -9.58
CA LYS A 536 1.98 51.19 -8.71
C LYS A 536 0.92 50.47 -9.56
N THR A 537 1.30 49.39 -10.22
CA THR A 537 0.31 48.39 -10.65
C THR A 537 -0.10 47.63 -9.40
N LYS A 538 -1.39 47.63 -9.04
CA LYS A 538 -1.95 46.81 -7.96
C LYS A 538 -1.58 45.33 -8.22
N LYS A 539 -0.49 44.84 -7.65
CA LYS A 539 -0.15 43.41 -7.68
C LYS A 539 -1.29 42.68 -6.98
N LYS A 540 -1.93 41.72 -7.66
CA LYS A 540 -2.86 40.77 -7.04
C LYS A 540 -2.16 40.21 -5.80
N LYS A 541 -2.83 40.21 -4.64
CA LYS A 541 -2.35 39.50 -3.44
C LYS A 541 -2.00 38.08 -3.88
N LYS A 542 -0.72 37.71 -3.82
CA LYS A 542 -0.30 36.33 -4.06
C LYS A 542 -1.01 35.45 -3.02
N ALA A 543 -1.50 34.30 -3.46
CA ALA A 543 -2.09 33.31 -2.55
C ALA A 543 -1.01 32.90 -1.53
N ARG A 544 -1.36 32.88 -0.24
CA ARG A 544 -0.44 32.48 0.82
C ARG A 544 -0.21 30.98 0.74
N PRO A 545 1.02 30.52 0.51
CA PRO A 545 1.32 29.13 0.19
C PRO A 545 0.96 28.14 1.30
N LEU A 546 1.14 28.53 2.56
CA LEU A 546 0.89 27.67 3.73
C LEU A 546 -0.51 27.78 4.33
N SER A 547 -1.37 28.65 3.76
CA SER A 547 -2.66 28.98 4.38
C SER A 547 -3.59 27.78 4.52
N ARG A 548 -3.64 26.90 3.51
CA ARG A 548 -4.49 25.70 3.55
C ARG A 548 -4.01 24.76 4.66
N GLU A 549 -2.71 24.52 4.71
CA GLU A 549 -2.11 23.60 5.65
C GLU A 549 -2.24 24.06 7.11
N ILE A 550 -2.06 25.36 7.36
CA ILE A 550 -2.34 25.97 8.67
C ILE A 550 -3.81 25.74 9.07
N THR A 551 -4.73 26.00 8.13
CA THR A 551 -6.17 25.85 8.37
C THR A 551 -6.55 24.40 8.70
N MET A 552 -6.04 23.44 7.92
CA MET A 552 -6.29 22.01 8.14
C MET A 552 -5.65 21.51 9.43
N SER A 553 -4.39 21.88 9.70
CA SER A 553 -3.69 21.50 10.93
C SER A 553 -4.39 22.05 12.17
N GLN A 554 -4.91 23.27 12.11
CA GLN A 554 -5.68 23.87 13.21
C GLN A 554 -7.03 23.18 13.42
N ALA A 555 -7.71 22.78 12.34
CA ALA A 555 -8.95 22.01 12.45
C ALA A 555 -8.70 20.63 13.08
N TYR A 556 -7.67 19.91 12.62
CA TYR A 556 -7.25 18.63 13.17
C TYR A 556 -6.82 18.73 14.64
N GLN A 557 -6.08 19.78 15.02
CA GLN A 557 -5.71 20.04 16.41
C GLN A 557 -6.96 20.15 17.30
N ASN A 558 -7.96 20.90 16.85
CA ASN A 558 -9.21 21.07 17.58
C ASN A 558 -10.05 19.79 17.63
N MET A 559 -10.06 18.98 16.56
CA MET A 559 -10.71 17.67 16.58
C MET A 559 -10.03 16.74 17.60
N CYS A 560 -8.70 16.67 17.62
CA CYS A 560 -7.93 15.89 18.60
C CYS A 560 -8.16 16.40 20.02
N ALA A 561 -8.14 17.72 20.24
CA ALA A 561 -8.40 18.31 21.56
C ALA A 561 -9.82 18.00 22.04
N GLY A 562 -10.82 18.08 21.14
CA GLY A 562 -12.19 17.69 21.42
C GLY A 562 -12.27 16.23 21.88
N MET A 563 -11.69 15.30 21.12
CA MET A 563 -11.67 13.88 21.47
C MET A 563 -10.92 13.59 22.76
N TYR A 564 -9.76 14.24 22.99
CA TYR A 564 -9.02 14.12 24.24
C TYR A 564 -9.89 14.48 25.45
N LYS A 565 -10.56 15.64 25.41
CA LYS A 565 -11.46 16.10 26.48
C LYS A 565 -12.67 15.18 26.63
N THR A 566 -13.24 14.68 25.53
CA THR A 566 -14.32 13.69 25.53
C THR A 566 -13.90 12.41 26.27
N MET A 567 -12.71 11.88 25.97
CA MET A 567 -12.23 10.64 26.57
C MET A 567 -11.98 10.78 28.07
N ILE A 568 -11.39 11.90 28.51
CA ILE A 568 -11.23 12.16 29.95
C ILE A 568 -12.59 12.27 30.64
N ALA A 569 -13.52 13.03 30.07
CA ALA A 569 -14.85 13.22 30.67
C ALA A 569 -15.60 11.89 30.81
N LEU A 570 -15.52 11.03 29.79
CA LEU A 570 -16.09 9.68 29.83
C LEU A 570 -15.40 8.81 30.87
N ASP A 571 -14.07 8.90 31.04
CA ASP A 571 -13.34 8.15 32.06
C ASP A 571 -13.77 8.57 33.47
N MET A 572 -13.94 9.88 33.70
CA MET A 572 -14.44 10.43 34.97
C MET A 572 -15.85 9.95 35.30
N ASP A 573 -16.70 9.76 34.30
CA ASP A 573 -18.05 9.21 34.47
C ASP A 573 -18.06 7.67 34.52
N GLY A 574 -16.90 7.00 34.49
CA GLY A 574 -16.79 5.53 34.52
C GLY A 574 -17.27 4.84 33.25
N LYS A 575 -17.29 5.56 32.12
CA LYS A 575 -17.79 5.09 30.81
C LYS A 575 -16.68 4.61 29.86
N VAL A 576 -15.47 4.39 30.39
CA VAL A 576 -14.35 3.81 29.65
C VAL A 576 -14.05 2.43 30.18
N ARG A 577 -14.14 1.41 29.32
CA ARG A 577 -13.82 0.04 29.69
C ARG A 577 -12.29 -0.13 29.80
N LYS A 578 -11.82 -0.49 30.99
CA LYS A 578 -10.42 -0.81 31.26
C LYS A 578 -10.27 -2.31 31.55
N PRO A 579 -9.36 -3.03 30.87
CA PRO A 579 -8.97 -4.39 31.26
C PRO A 579 -8.43 -4.45 32.70
N GLN A 580 -8.49 -5.62 33.32
CA GLN A 580 -7.73 -5.88 34.54
C GLN A 580 -6.28 -6.17 34.14
N PHE A 581 -5.36 -5.32 34.58
CA PHE A 581 -3.95 -5.43 34.24
C PHE A 581 -3.18 -6.11 35.39
N GLU A 582 -2.65 -7.32 35.15
CA GLU A 582 -1.83 -8.04 36.14
C GLU A 582 -0.32 -7.89 35.87
N LEU A 583 0.08 -7.94 34.60
CA LEU A 583 1.48 -7.85 34.14
C LEU A 583 1.76 -6.60 33.29
N ASP A 584 0.80 -5.68 33.20
CA ASP A 584 0.83 -4.53 32.30
C ASP A 584 0.53 -3.23 33.07
N SER A 585 1.02 -2.10 32.57
CA SER A 585 0.74 -0.78 33.12
C SER A 585 0.54 0.24 32.00
N GLU A 586 -0.18 1.33 32.33
CA GLU A 586 -0.38 2.44 31.40
C GLU A 586 0.95 3.03 30.91
N GLN A 587 1.97 3.05 31.77
CA GLN A 587 3.31 3.51 31.43
C GLN A 587 3.94 2.68 30.31
N VAL A 588 3.92 1.35 30.45
CA VAL A 588 4.51 0.43 29.46
C VAL A 588 3.81 0.60 28.11
N ARG A 589 2.47 0.64 28.09
CA ARG A 589 1.71 0.87 26.86
C ARG A 589 2.06 2.22 26.23
N TYR A 590 2.07 3.28 27.02
CA TYR A 590 2.44 4.62 26.54
C TYR A 590 3.83 4.62 25.90
N GLU A 591 4.83 4.09 26.60
CA GLU A 591 6.21 4.01 26.11
C GLU A 591 6.30 3.21 24.80
N HIS A 592 5.58 2.10 24.68
CA HIS A 592 5.52 1.33 23.42
C HIS A 592 4.83 2.09 22.27
N ARG A 593 3.74 2.84 22.52
CA ARG A 593 3.05 3.60 21.46
C ARG A 593 3.93 4.71 20.88
N PHE A 594 4.74 5.34 21.71
CA PHE A 594 5.59 6.47 21.35
C PHE A 594 7.06 6.09 21.13
N ALA A 595 7.44 4.82 21.26
CA ALA A 595 8.82 4.34 21.13
C ALA A 595 9.54 4.81 19.85
N PRO A 596 8.90 4.85 18.65
CA PRO A 596 9.57 5.33 17.45
C PRO A 596 9.98 6.82 17.50
N PHE A 597 9.47 7.59 18.45
CA PHE A 597 9.79 9.01 18.58
C PHE A 597 11.08 9.24 19.38
N ASN A 598 11.62 8.20 20.02
CA ASN A 598 12.85 8.31 20.81
C ASN A 598 14.10 8.62 19.97
N SER A 599 14.06 8.36 18.67
CA SER A 599 15.13 8.72 17.73
C SER A 599 15.13 10.21 17.37
N VAL A 600 14.02 10.92 17.57
CA VAL A 600 13.85 12.32 17.22
C VAL A 600 14.19 13.20 18.41
N VAL A 601 15.12 14.14 18.22
CA VAL A 601 15.54 15.10 19.27
C VAL A 601 14.62 16.32 19.34
N THR A 602 14.13 16.78 18.18
CA THR A 602 13.26 17.96 18.06
C THR A 602 11.98 17.59 17.31
N PRO A 603 10.80 17.65 17.95
CA PRO A 603 10.59 18.02 19.35
C PRO A 603 11.00 16.88 20.31
N PRO A 604 11.42 17.18 21.56
CA PRO A 604 11.88 16.16 22.49
C PRO A 604 10.71 15.24 22.90
N PRO A 605 10.90 13.91 22.94
CA PRO A 605 9.82 12.99 23.27
C PRO A 605 9.27 13.28 24.68
N VAL A 606 7.95 13.29 24.81
CA VAL A 606 7.31 13.44 26.12
C VAL A 606 7.31 12.10 26.83
N HIS A 607 8.03 12.01 27.96
CA HIS A 607 8.01 10.79 28.78
C HIS A 607 6.71 10.68 29.58
N TYR A 608 6.34 9.46 29.97
CA TYR A 608 5.08 9.18 30.65
C TYR A 608 4.85 10.04 31.91
N VAL A 609 5.88 10.24 32.73
CA VAL A 609 5.80 11.10 33.94
C VAL A 609 5.42 12.54 33.57
N GLN A 610 6.07 13.10 32.55
CA GLN A 610 5.78 14.46 32.07
C GLN A 610 4.38 14.56 31.49
N PHE A 611 3.91 13.52 30.78
CA PHE A 611 2.53 13.44 30.31
C PHE A 611 1.55 13.49 31.47
N LYS A 612 1.76 12.70 32.54
CA LYS A 612 0.88 12.71 33.72
C LYS A 612 0.88 14.06 34.43
N GLU A 613 2.03 14.71 34.51
CA GLU A 613 2.10 16.07 35.05
C GLU A 613 1.31 17.05 34.16
N MET A 614 1.54 17.08 32.86
CA MET A 614 0.87 18.03 31.94
C MET A 614 -0.63 17.78 31.80
N SER A 615 -1.10 16.55 32.00
CA SER A 615 -2.52 16.19 31.93
C SER A 615 -3.25 16.20 33.29
N ASP A 616 -2.57 16.54 34.39
CA ASP A 616 -3.17 16.54 35.73
C ASP A 616 -4.21 17.66 35.90
N LEU A 617 -5.48 17.26 36.04
CA LEU A 617 -6.60 18.16 36.28
C LEU A 617 -6.60 18.80 37.68
N LYS A 618 -5.85 18.25 38.64
CA LYS A 618 -5.77 18.79 40.01
C LYS A 618 -5.03 20.11 40.09
N LYS A 619 -4.34 20.51 39.02
CA LYS A 619 -3.66 21.80 38.90
C LYS A 619 -4.62 22.99 38.84
N TYR A 620 -5.90 22.76 38.54
CA TYR A 620 -6.94 23.78 38.51
C TYR A 620 -7.70 23.87 39.85
N SER A 621 -8.07 25.08 40.26
CA SER A 621 -8.81 25.32 41.52
C SER A 621 -10.11 26.11 41.25
N PRO A 622 -11.30 25.47 41.37
CA PRO A 622 -11.52 24.05 41.65
C PRO A 622 -11.16 23.14 40.45
N PRO A 623 -10.90 21.84 40.68
CA PRO A 623 -10.68 20.89 39.58
C PRO A 623 -11.92 20.80 38.67
N PRO A 624 -11.75 20.73 37.34
CA PRO A 624 -12.86 20.65 36.41
C PRO A 624 -13.65 19.35 36.61
N GLN A 625 -14.98 19.44 36.49
CA GLN A 625 -15.87 18.27 36.52
C GLN A 625 -16.03 17.69 35.11
N SER A 626 -16.62 16.48 35.01
CA SER A 626 -16.88 15.84 33.71
C SER A 626 -17.76 16.72 32.80
N ALA A 627 -18.73 17.43 33.36
CA ALA A 627 -19.58 18.38 32.63
C ALA A 627 -18.78 19.55 32.00
N ASP A 628 -17.79 20.09 32.71
CA ASP A 628 -16.93 21.17 32.21
C ASP A 628 -16.09 20.68 31.02
N LEU A 629 -15.59 19.45 31.11
CA LEU A 629 -14.79 18.83 30.06
C LEU A 629 -15.61 18.47 28.82
N TYR A 630 -16.85 18.00 28.96
CA TYR A 630 -17.75 17.83 27.82
C TYR A 630 -18.06 19.18 27.15
N MET A 631 -18.29 20.24 27.93
CA MET A 631 -18.50 21.56 27.38
C MET A 631 -17.25 22.08 26.65
N ALA A 632 -16.05 21.86 27.20
CA ALA A 632 -14.78 22.19 26.55
C ALA A 632 -14.60 21.39 25.25
N ALA A 633 -14.90 20.09 25.24
CA ALA A 633 -14.87 19.25 24.05
C ALA A 633 -15.79 19.81 22.95
N SER A 634 -17.02 20.18 23.32
CA SER A 634 -17.99 20.80 22.40
C SER A 634 -17.45 22.11 21.79
N LYS A 635 -16.79 22.96 22.59
CA LYS A 635 -16.17 24.19 22.10
C LYS A 635 -15.06 23.91 21.07
N HIS A 636 -14.21 22.91 21.31
CA HIS A 636 -13.18 22.51 20.35
C HIS A 636 -13.78 22.00 19.04
N PHE A 637 -14.78 21.10 19.09
CA PHE A 637 -15.48 20.66 17.88
C PHE A 637 -16.17 21.82 17.14
N GLN A 638 -16.74 22.78 17.89
CA GLN A 638 -17.33 23.98 17.31
C GLN A 638 -16.27 24.86 16.63
N GLN A 639 -15.08 25.00 17.22
CA GLN A 639 -13.98 25.74 16.63
C GLN A 639 -13.47 25.06 15.34
N ALA A 640 -13.30 23.73 15.34
CA ALA A 640 -12.98 22.98 14.14
C ALA A 640 -14.02 23.19 13.03
N LYS A 641 -15.33 23.12 13.38
CA LYS A 641 -16.42 23.41 12.44
C LYS A 641 -16.32 24.82 11.86
N LEU A 642 -16.13 25.84 12.70
CA LEU A 642 -16.04 27.24 12.25
C LEU A 642 -14.84 27.47 11.31
N ILE A 643 -13.70 26.84 11.59
CA ILE A 643 -12.52 26.91 10.73
C ILE A 643 -12.83 26.30 9.35
N LEU A 644 -13.43 25.11 9.36
CA LEU A 644 -13.68 24.32 8.14
C LEU A 644 -14.82 24.88 7.26
N GLU A 645 -15.87 25.47 7.86
CA GLU A 645 -16.96 26.10 7.10
C GLU A 645 -16.51 27.37 6.34
N ASN A 646 -15.38 27.96 6.74
CA ASN A 646 -14.77 29.10 6.07
C ASN A 646 -13.79 28.70 4.95
N VAL A 647 -13.56 27.40 4.71
CA VAL A 647 -12.67 26.93 3.64
C VAL A 647 -13.35 27.13 2.29
N PRO A 648 -12.77 27.90 1.35
CA PRO A 648 -13.33 28.05 0.02
C PRO A 648 -13.19 26.73 -0.75
N SER A 649 -14.29 26.25 -1.34
CA SER A 649 -14.36 24.98 -2.08
C SER A 649 -13.91 23.76 -1.24
N PRO A 650 -14.73 23.33 -0.26
CA PRO A 650 -14.36 22.26 0.66
C PRO A 650 -14.16 20.93 -0.09
N ASP A 651 -12.99 20.33 0.08
CA ASP A 651 -12.66 19.02 -0.46
C ASP A 651 -13.42 17.89 0.30
N PRO A 652 -13.38 16.63 -0.18
CA PRO A 652 -14.08 15.53 0.48
C PRO A 652 -13.65 15.32 1.94
N GLU A 653 -12.41 15.64 2.28
CA GLU A 653 -11.86 15.49 3.62
C GLU A 653 -12.47 16.50 4.60
N VAL A 654 -12.52 17.78 4.21
CA VAL A 654 -13.23 18.83 4.98
C VAL A 654 -14.68 18.40 5.27
N ASN A 655 -15.36 17.85 4.27
CA ASN A 655 -16.74 17.38 4.42
C ASN A 655 -16.87 16.18 5.38
N ARG A 656 -15.92 15.23 5.37
CA ARG A 656 -15.90 14.11 6.32
C ARG A 656 -15.72 14.60 7.75
N ILE A 657 -14.78 15.51 8.00
CA ILE A 657 -14.55 16.07 9.35
C ILE A 657 -15.78 16.83 9.84
N LEU A 658 -16.42 17.64 8.97
CA LEU A 658 -17.65 18.35 9.33
C LEU A 658 -18.81 17.41 9.68
N LYS A 659 -18.92 16.25 9.01
CA LYS A 659 -19.91 15.21 9.31
C LYS A 659 -19.68 14.56 10.68
N VAL A 660 -18.44 14.55 11.18
CA VAL A 660 -18.11 14.05 12.54
C VAL A 660 -18.26 15.14 13.60
N ALA A 661 -17.76 16.34 13.33
CA ALA A 661 -17.78 17.45 14.29
C ALA A 661 -19.20 17.86 14.68
N LYS A 662 -20.14 17.94 13.72
CA LYS A 662 -21.52 18.39 13.96
C LYS A 662 -22.28 17.51 14.96
N PRO A 663 -22.37 16.17 14.78
CA PRO A 663 -22.94 15.28 15.79
C PRO A 663 -22.22 15.38 17.14
N ASN A 664 -20.88 15.35 17.14
CA ASN A 664 -20.11 15.37 18.40
C ASN A 664 -20.35 16.65 19.22
N ILE A 665 -20.55 17.82 18.57
CA ILE A 665 -20.96 19.06 19.28
C ILE A 665 -22.25 18.84 20.08
N VAL A 666 -23.26 18.23 19.46
CA VAL A 666 -24.58 18.01 20.07
C VAL A 666 -24.47 17.00 21.21
N VAL A 667 -23.80 15.87 20.94
CA VAL A 667 -23.61 14.77 21.90
C VAL A 667 -22.87 15.27 23.14
N MET A 668 -21.79 16.04 22.97
CA MET A 668 -21.04 16.61 24.10
C MET A 668 -21.89 17.60 24.92
N LYS A 669 -22.75 18.41 24.28
CA LYS A 669 -23.67 19.31 25.02
C LYS A 669 -24.71 18.54 25.82
N LEU A 670 -25.23 17.44 25.27
CA LEU A 670 -26.19 16.57 25.97
C LEU A 670 -25.55 15.93 27.21
N LEU A 671 -24.33 15.40 27.09
CA LEU A 671 -23.57 14.83 28.21
C LEU A 671 -23.24 15.88 29.27
N ALA A 672 -22.84 17.08 28.85
CA ALA A 672 -22.62 18.21 29.77
C ALA A 672 -23.89 18.57 30.55
N GLY A 673 -25.07 18.48 29.92
CA GLY A 673 -26.38 18.67 30.54
C GLY A 673 -26.85 17.50 31.43
N GLY A 674 -26.05 16.45 31.59
CA GLY A 674 -26.38 15.28 32.42
C GLY A 674 -27.21 14.21 31.71
N HIS A 675 -27.41 14.29 30.40
CA HIS A 675 -28.15 13.28 29.65
C HIS A 675 -27.46 11.92 29.76
N LYS A 676 -28.22 10.88 30.17
CA LYS A 676 -27.71 9.52 30.37
C LYS A 676 -26.52 9.44 31.33
N LYS A 677 -26.38 10.35 32.30
CA LYS A 677 -25.28 10.32 33.28
C LYS A 677 -25.31 9.07 34.15
N GLU A 678 -26.50 8.63 34.54
CA GLU A 678 -26.71 7.46 35.41
C GLU A 678 -26.72 6.12 34.66
N THR A 679 -26.70 6.13 33.32
CA THR A 679 -26.73 4.88 32.55
C THR A 679 -25.35 4.22 32.56
N LYS A 680 -25.33 2.89 32.73
CA LYS A 680 -24.12 2.06 32.62
C LYS A 680 -23.79 1.67 31.18
N VAL A 681 -24.58 2.15 30.22
CA VAL A 681 -24.39 1.84 28.80
C VAL A 681 -23.17 2.61 28.30
N LEU A 682 -22.22 1.89 27.71
CA LEU A 682 -20.99 2.48 27.18
C LEU A 682 -21.26 3.21 25.86
N PRO A 683 -20.55 4.32 25.58
CA PRO A 683 -20.63 4.98 24.29
C PRO A 683 -20.02 4.11 23.18
N GLU A 684 -20.59 4.20 21.99
CA GLU A 684 -20.06 3.59 20.76
C GLU A 684 -19.28 4.66 19.97
N PHE A 685 -18.11 4.28 19.44
CA PHE A 685 -17.27 5.13 18.60
C PHE A 685 -17.32 4.62 17.16
N ASP A 686 -18.04 5.35 16.30
CA ASP A 686 -18.25 4.96 14.91
C ASP A 686 -17.25 5.68 13.98
N PHE A 687 -16.27 4.93 13.47
CA PHE A 687 -15.24 5.41 12.54
C PHE A 687 -15.65 5.30 11.06
N SER A 688 -16.88 4.87 10.73
CA SER A 688 -17.33 4.70 9.34
C SER A 688 -17.31 5.98 8.51
N THR A 689 -17.45 7.14 9.15
CA THR A 689 -17.44 8.46 8.48
C THR A 689 -16.02 8.99 8.29
N HIS A 690 -15.10 8.71 9.21
CA HIS A 690 -13.74 9.21 9.19
C HIS A 690 -12.78 8.29 9.95
N LYS A 691 -11.65 7.96 9.33
CA LYS A 691 -10.68 6.94 9.80
C LYS A 691 -10.03 7.27 11.14
N TYR A 692 -9.87 8.56 11.46
CA TYR A 692 -9.17 9.00 12.67
C TYR A 692 -10.09 9.59 13.75
N PHE A 693 -11.34 9.91 13.42
CA PHE A 693 -12.24 10.63 14.31
C PHE A 693 -13.62 9.97 14.29
N PRO A 694 -14.05 9.39 15.42
CA PRO A 694 -15.32 8.71 15.48
C PRO A 694 -16.48 9.68 15.73
N VAL A 695 -17.66 9.31 15.22
CA VAL A 695 -18.93 9.85 15.74
C VAL A 695 -19.23 9.15 17.06
N VAL A 696 -19.36 9.92 18.13
CA VAL A 696 -19.68 9.40 19.46
C VAL A 696 -21.19 9.19 19.56
N LYS A 697 -21.63 7.95 19.73
CA LYS A 697 -23.04 7.61 19.91
C LYS A 697 -23.30 7.21 21.36
N ILE A 698 -24.38 7.74 21.93
CA ILE A 698 -24.83 7.40 23.28
C ILE A 698 -26.09 6.52 23.15
N ILE A 699 -25.92 5.22 23.38
CA ILE A 699 -27.00 4.20 23.28
C ILE A 699 -27.98 4.32 24.43
#